data_AF-K5D7V4-F1
#
_entry.id   AF-K5D7V4-F1
#
_cell.length_a   1.000
_cell.length_b   1.000
_cell.length_c   1.000
_cell.angle_alpha   90.00
_cell.angle_beta   90.00
_cell.angle_gamma   90.00
#
_symmetry.space_group_name_H-M   'P 1'
#
loop_
_entity.id
_entity.type
_entity.pdbx_description
1 polymer ?
#
loop_
_entity_poly.entity_id
_entity_poly.type
_entity_poly.pdbx_seq_one_letter_code
_entity_poly.pdbx_strand_id
1 'polypeptide(L)'
;MFAGGCGPSKEELMMRAAQRTRPKSHDEKKEDAKQTPRPVSVSVASDDAVPGEGTAPSVGKPVRSPAAAVLEEETSGEEQQKKITWKTISERMPTSPLSESERHARAVDNLERLSVAILAYKNDKGHYPPAAHLKSGVKTLSWRVLILPYLGQKDLFDQFDLNVPWNRSPNKELVEFIPDVFVSPERFDTKTNWMFPTYRTFMFGENRYPRDRNMEDGVDNTIMLVEVNDDLAVEWTRPVDYEPESFDVLKDSVGELRSGGTLVAWANGWPSYISNSVSTKQWTNAFTHESGDGQRAGAIHKEPDALLAANKPTRSETKVEAKVSGRVEASKVVENTEVEAESWGENRLPVPPSPDLATSNQRIEQLFGEQLVRAKQNQTQAELSNDFLKKSLVMSDDAAGAYALQNAAIDLAIDSGDFMLFQTVLDQHASTFEVDLYQVNRDGLLEFSRRNDVDEDTASQMAFVRRALVAIQEGLKRNDFEGVGRIASALPRVEEERRGFRRANVRGGKREVSAEKLVRILQTQLSSANKQYEQAAEKVAEYRKNPNDAELASALGRFYCFLKGDWAMGLPLVINGTSEKLSRVAKRDLESANVAEDFLAIGDMWWELSEGLPAGIYRQGTRDRAGYWYEQALEVMPESLDRLHVQARVKEWQSQDPGSPLATIRTINRQLGLAENADLEQVVARKRTQVNAPGDDYEDG
;
A
#
# COMPACT_ATOMS: atom_id res chain seq x y z
N MET A 1 -0.56 8.60 62.15
CA MET A 1 -1.85 8.96 61.52
C MET A 1 -1.64 10.26 60.75
N PHE A 2 -1.55 10.20 59.43
CA PHE A 2 -1.65 11.38 58.57
C PHE A 2 -2.62 11.04 57.44
N ALA A 3 -3.81 11.62 57.49
CA ALA A 3 -4.81 11.52 56.43
C ALA A 3 -4.56 12.69 55.45
N GLY A 4 -4.09 12.36 54.24
CA GLY A 4 -4.04 13.29 53.13
C GLY A 4 -5.42 13.41 52.49
N GLY A 5 -6.02 14.60 52.56
CA GLY A 5 -7.26 14.92 51.87
C GLY A 5 -7.02 15.05 50.37
N CYS A 6 -7.68 14.20 49.59
CA CYS A 6 -7.72 14.28 48.14
C CYS A 6 -8.58 15.50 47.75
N GLY A 7 -8.02 16.43 46.96
CA GLY A 7 -8.81 17.49 46.33
C GLY A 7 -9.78 16.92 45.28
N PRO A 8 -10.85 17.66 44.93
CA PRO A 8 -11.86 17.18 44.00
C PRO A 8 -11.26 16.92 42.61
N SER A 9 -11.72 15.84 41.96
CA SER A 9 -11.21 15.45 40.64
C SER A 9 -11.59 16.49 39.56
N LYS A 10 -10.87 16.49 38.45
CA LYS A 10 -11.16 17.34 37.28
C LYS A 10 -12.61 17.16 36.78
N GLU A 11 -13.18 15.98 37.02
CA GLU A 11 -14.55 15.58 36.69
C GLU A 11 -15.61 16.22 37.62
N GLU A 12 -15.30 16.38 38.91
CA GLU A 12 -16.14 17.11 39.87
C GLU A 12 -16.20 18.62 39.60
N LEU A 13 -15.09 19.20 39.14
CA LEU A 13 -15.04 20.61 38.71
C LEU A 13 -15.90 20.86 37.46
N MET A 14 -15.95 19.90 36.53
CA MET A 14 -16.84 19.95 35.37
C MET A 14 -18.32 19.86 35.76
N MET A 15 -18.67 19.03 36.74
CA MET A 15 -20.05 18.91 37.25
C MET A 15 -20.55 20.20 37.91
N ARG A 16 -19.69 20.94 38.60
CA ARG A 16 -20.04 22.24 39.23
C ARG A 16 -20.23 23.39 38.24
N ALA A 17 -19.56 23.36 37.09
CA ALA A 17 -19.69 24.40 36.07
C ALA A 17 -21.01 24.29 35.29
N ALA A 18 -21.50 23.07 35.06
CA ALA A 18 -22.74 22.81 34.31
C ALA A 18 -24.03 23.14 35.08
N GLN A 19 -23.97 23.29 36.41
CA GLN A 19 -25.15 23.52 37.27
C GLN A 19 -25.48 25.00 37.53
N ARG A 20 -24.76 25.95 36.91
CA ARG A 20 -25.02 27.38 37.11
C ARG A 20 -25.95 27.94 36.02
N THR A 21 -27.25 27.79 36.22
CA THR A 21 -28.24 28.69 35.60
C THR A 21 -28.41 29.93 36.48
N ARG A 22 -28.29 31.13 35.91
CA ARG A 22 -28.71 32.38 36.56
C ARG A 22 -29.58 33.22 35.61
N PRO A 23 -30.61 33.91 36.13
CA PRO A 23 -31.78 34.35 35.37
C PRO A 23 -31.60 35.74 34.74
N LYS A 24 -32.48 36.08 33.80
CA LYS A 24 -32.66 37.43 33.22
C LYS A 24 -33.34 38.36 34.23
N SER A 25 -32.85 39.61 34.36
CA SER A 25 -33.67 40.76 34.77
C SER A 25 -33.08 42.11 34.34
N HIS A 26 -34.02 42.99 34.01
CA HIS A 26 -34.07 44.39 33.55
C HIS A 26 -33.08 45.47 34.09
N ASP A 27 -32.93 46.48 33.21
CA ASP A 27 -32.78 47.95 33.37
C ASP A 27 -31.85 48.54 34.45
N GLU A 28 -30.88 49.35 34.02
CA GLU A 28 -30.78 50.77 34.40
C GLU A 28 -29.77 51.58 33.54
N LYS A 29 -29.95 52.91 33.54
CA LYS A 29 -29.49 53.94 32.60
C LYS A 29 -28.14 54.62 32.96
N LYS A 30 -27.52 55.21 31.91
CA LYS A 30 -26.67 56.44 31.84
C LYS A 30 -25.27 56.38 32.51
N GLU A 31 -24.20 57.06 32.04
CA GLU A 31 -24.10 58.34 31.32
C GLU A 31 -22.73 58.51 30.59
N ASP A 32 -22.67 59.56 29.77
CA ASP A 32 -21.70 60.01 28.74
C ASP A 32 -20.18 60.04 29.03
N ALA A 33 -19.38 59.91 27.97
CA ALA A 33 -18.43 60.96 27.53
C ALA A 33 -17.92 60.77 26.08
N LYS A 34 -18.04 61.86 25.31
CA LYS A 34 -17.66 62.09 23.90
C LYS A 34 -16.16 61.93 23.64
N GLN A 35 -15.78 61.52 22.42
CA GLN A 35 -15.32 62.43 21.35
C GLN A 35 -14.85 61.64 20.11
N THR A 36 -15.48 61.92 18.97
CA THR A 36 -14.90 61.77 17.62
C THR A 36 -14.25 63.10 17.22
N PRO A 37 -13.36 63.10 16.21
CA PRO A 37 -13.85 63.50 14.89
C PRO A 37 -13.35 62.61 13.74
N ARG A 38 -13.87 62.96 12.56
CA ARG A 38 -14.07 62.20 11.33
C ARG A 38 -13.00 62.56 10.25
N PRO A 39 -13.11 62.12 8.98
CA PRO A 39 -12.03 61.57 8.16
C PRO A 39 -11.43 62.57 7.15
N VAL A 40 -10.41 62.15 6.40
CA VAL A 40 -9.99 62.81 5.16
C VAL A 40 -9.96 61.79 4.02
N SER A 41 -10.80 62.05 3.03
CA SER A 41 -10.80 61.51 1.68
C SER A 41 -9.87 62.34 0.78
N VAL A 42 -9.12 61.70 -0.12
CA VAL A 42 -8.72 62.32 -1.40
C VAL A 42 -8.74 61.26 -2.51
N SER A 43 -9.44 61.60 -3.59
CA SER A 43 -9.50 60.93 -4.88
C SER A 43 -9.07 61.91 -5.97
N VAL A 44 -8.24 61.50 -6.93
CA VAL A 44 -8.03 62.10 -8.28
C VAL A 44 -7.57 60.92 -9.17
N ALA A 45 -8.32 60.37 -10.12
CA ALA A 45 -8.66 60.83 -11.49
C ALA A 45 -7.40 61.14 -12.35
N SER A 46 -7.28 60.90 -13.65
CA SER A 46 -7.99 60.16 -14.72
C SER A 46 -7.12 60.30 -16.00
N ASP A 47 -7.65 59.83 -17.13
CA ASP A 47 -7.32 60.15 -18.53
C ASP A 47 -6.44 59.13 -19.28
N ASP A 48 -6.70 58.78 -20.54
CA ASP A 48 -7.87 58.82 -21.45
C ASP A 48 -7.36 58.24 -22.79
N ALA A 49 -8.23 57.58 -23.59
CA ALA A 49 -8.30 57.71 -25.06
C ALA A 49 -9.21 56.65 -25.71
N VAL A 50 -10.01 57.14 -26.66
CA VAL A 50 -11.18 56.62 -27.39
C VAL A 50 -10.95 56.99 -28.90
N PRO A 51 -11.79 56.77 -29.95
CA PRO A 51 -12.76 55.74 -30.39
C PRO A 51 -12.50 55.18 -31.84
N GLY A 52 -13.37 54.29 -32.34
CA GLY A 52 -13.65 54.13 -33.78
C GLY A 52 -14.84 53.21 -34.11
N GLU A 53 -15.91 53.80 -34.67
CA GLU A 53 -17.14 53.22 -35.27
C GLU A 53 -16.84 52.15 -36.35
N GLY A 54 -17.67 51.20 -36.79
CA GLY A 54 -19.10 50.91 -36.66
C GLY A 54 -19.57 50.29 -37.99
N THR A 55 -20.04 49.04 -38.03
CA THR A 55 -21.05 48.50 -38.99
C THR A 55 -21.29 47.00 -38.74
N ALA A 56 -22.53 46.62 -38.47
CA ALA A 56 -23.11 45.30 -38.67
C ALA A 56 -23.93 45.35 -40.00
N PRO A 57 -24.29 44.24 -40.70
CA PRO A 57 -24.87 43.05 -40.08
C PRO A 57 -24.58 41.67 -40.72
N SER A 58 -24.90 40.66 -39.90
CA SER A 58 -25.69 39.47 -40.24
C SER A 58 -24.99 38.09 -40.34
N VAL A 59 -25.53 37.21 -39.48
CA VAL A 59 -25.72 35.75 -39.54
C VAL A 59 -24.53 34.82 -39.29
N GLY A 60 -24.61 34.14 -38.14
CA GLY A 60 -23.82 32.96 -37.78
C GLY A 60 -23.61 32.84 -36.28
N LYS A 61 -24.68 32.64 -35.48
CA LYS A 61 -24.57 32.52 -34.02
C LYS A 61 -23.76 31.27 -33.62
N PRO A 62 -22.81 31.40 -32.67
CA PRO A 62 -22.11 30.28 -32.05
C PRO A 62 -22.95 29.69 -30.91
N VAL A 63 -22.92 28.36 -30.81
CA VAL A 63 -23.52 27.59 -29.71
C VAL A 63 -22.59 27.70 -28.50
N ARG A 64 -23.01 28.48 -27.49
CA ARG A 64 -22.55 28.36 -26.11
C ARG A 64 -23.54 27.47 -25.34
N SER A 65 -22.96 26.68 -24.45
CA SER A 65 -23.56 25.72 -23.53
C SER A 65 -24.86 26.20 -22.87
N PRO A 66 -25.87 25.33 -22.73
CA PRO A 66 -26.94 25.55 -21.77
C PRO A 66 -26.57 24.94 -20.42
N ALA A 67 -26.36 25.82 -19.46
CA ALA A 67 -26.70 25.57 -18.06
C ALA A 67 -28.23 25.63 -17.89
N ALA A 68 -28.74 24.82 -16.95
CA ALA A 68 -30.00 24.98 -16.23
C ALA A 68 -31.32 25.10 -17.02
N ALA A 69 -32.01 23.96 -17.15
CA ALA A 69 -33.47 23.72 -17.08
C ALA A 69 -33.65 22.27 -17.53
N VAL A 70 -34.27 21.35 -16.78
CA VAL A 70 -35.71 21.14 -16.57
C VAL A 70 -35.81 20.34 -15.26
N LEU A 71 -36.61 20.66 -14.24
CA LEU A 71 -38.06 20.47 -14.17
C LEU A 71 -38.61 21.23 -12.95
N GLU A 72 -39.49 22.19 -13.20
CA GLU A 72 -40.55 22.54 -12.25
C GLU A 72 -41.74 21.62 -12.55
N GLU A 73 -42.11 20.80 -11.56
CA GLU A 73 -43.49 20.39 -11.33
C GLU A 73 -43.69 20.33 -9.81
N GLU A 74 -44.15 21.43 -9.23
CA GLU A 74 -44.90 21.37 -7.98
C GLU A 74 -46.28 20.80 -8.31
N THR A 75 -46.54 19.58 -7.88
CA THR A 75 -47.89 19.19 -7.48
C THR A 75 -47.84 18.59 -6.08
N SER A 76 -48.64 19.21 -5.22
CA SER A 76 -48.97 18.84 -3.85
C SER A 76 -49.20 17.34 -3.66
N GLY A 77 -48.48 16.75 -2.70
CA GLY A 77 -48.71 15.39 -2.24
C GLY A 77 -47.81 15.05 -1.05
N GLU A 78 -48.34 15.25 0.16
CA GLU A 78 -47.96 14.63 1.44
C GLU A 78 -46.45 14.38 1.68
N GLU A 79 -45.86 15.20 2.57
CA GLU A 79 -44.60 14.89 3.26
C GLU A 79 -44.73 13.57 4.04
N GLN A 80 -44.49 12.45 3.37
CA GLN A 80 -44.09 11.22 4.02
C GLN A 80 -42.64 11.39 4.44
N GLN A 81 -42.49 11.87 5.67
CA GLN A 81 -41.23 11.93 6.40
C GLN A 81 -40.60 10.53 6.35
N LYS A 82 -39.60 10.37 5.46
CA LYS A 82 -38.81 9.15 5.33
C LYS A 82 -38.15 8.91 6.69
N LYS A 83 -38.73 8.02 7.49
CA LYS A 83 -38.21 7.65 8.80
C LYS A 83 -36.92 6.86 8.55
N ILE A 84 -35.79 7.55 8.60
CA ILE A 84 -34.46 6.94 8.46
C ILE A 84 -34.28 6.01 9.66
N THR A 85 -34.19 4.71 9.41
CA THR A 85 -33.90 3.71 10.43
C THR A 85 -32.41 3.40 10.40
N TRP A 86 -31.61 4.11 11.20
CA TRP A 86 -30.22 3.72 11.44
C TRP A 86 -30.18 2.39 12.20
N LYS A 87 -29.29 1.49 11.78
CA LYS A 87 -29.04 0.24 12.50
C LYS A 87 -27.97 0.48 13.55
N THR A 88 -28.19 -0.06 14.75
CA THR A 88 -27.19 -0.10 15.81
C THR A 88 -25.98 -0.93 15.37
N ILE A 89 -24.83 -0.75 16.03
CA ILE A 89 -23.64 -1.56 15.72
C ILE A 89 -23.88 -3.06 15.96
N SER A 90 -24.64 -3.42 16.99
CA SER A 90 -24.98 -4.81 17.31
C SER A 90 -25.77 -5.49 16.17
N GLU A 91 -26.59 -4.74 15.44
CA GLU A 91 -27.35 -5.25 14.27
C GLU A 91 -26.50 -5.36 12.99
N ARG A 92 -25.30 -4.79 12.97
CA ARG A 92 -24.37 -4.79 11.83
C ARG A 92 -23.19 -5.75 12.01
N MET A 93 -23.09 -6.41 13.16
CA MET A 93 -22.00 -7.34 13.46
C MET A 93 -21.98 -8.50 12.45
N PRO A 94 -20.81 -8.86 11.89
CA PRO A 94 -20.68 -10.01 11.02
C PRO A 94 -21.13 -11.30 11.71
N THR A 95 -21.79 -12.19 10.96
CA THR A 95 -22.21 -13.51 11.49
C THR A 95 -21.05 -14.49 11.64
N SER A 96 -19.91 -14.21 11.02
CA SER A 96 -18.67 -15.00 11.08
C SER A 96 -17.48 -14.08 11.29
N PRO A 97 -16.40 -14.53 11.97
CA PRO A 97 -15.17 -13.76 12.10
C PRO A 97 -14.59 -13.38 10.73
N LEU A 98 -14.11 -12.14 10.59
CA LEU A 98 -13.43 -11.69 9.37
C LEU A 98 -12.02 -12.28 9.30
N SER A 99 -11.56 -12.62 8.11
CA SER A 99 -10.15 -12.93 7.85
C SER A 99 -9.25 -11.70 7.97
N GLU A 100 -7.94 -11.87 8.16
CA GLU A 100 -6.99 -10.75 8.21
C GLU A 100 -7.04 -9.88 6.95
N SER A 101 -7.13 -10.53 5.78
CA SER A 101 -7.26 -9.86 4.49
C SER A 101 -8.51 -8.97 4.41
N GLU A 102 -9.66 -9.47 4.88
CA GLU A 102 -10.89 -8.69 4.93
C GLU A 102 -10.81 -7.54 5.94
N ARG A 103 -10.16 -7.76 7.10
CA ARG A 103 -9.96 -6.70 8.11
C ARG A 103 -9.07 -5.59 7.57
N HIS A 104 -7.96 -5.94 6.93
CA HIS A 104 -7.05 -4.99 6.28
C HIS A 104 -7.76 -4.22 5.17
N ALA A 105 -8.43 -4.90 4.24
CA ALA A 105 -9.14 -4.25 3.13
C ALA A 105 -10.21 -3.26 3.62
N ARG A 106 -10.97 -3.61 4.67
CA ARG A 106 -11.94 -2.70 5.29
C ARG A 106 -11.27 -1.52 5.97
N ALA A 107 -10.14 -1.72 6.63
CA ALA A 107 -9.38 -0.63 7.26
C ALA A 107 -8.85 0.36 6.21
N VAL A 108 -8.38 -0.14 5.06
CA VAL A 108 -7.95 0.70 3.92
C VAL A 108 -9.13 1.50 3.35
N ASP A 109 -10.28 0.87 3.07
CA ASP A 109 -11.51 1.58 2.61
C ASP A 109 -11.95 2.66 3.61
N ASN A 110 -11.94 2.31 4.91
CA ASN A 110 -12.27 3.25 5.97
C ASN A 110 -11.33 4.46 5.94
N LEU A 111 -10.01 4.24 5.88
CA LEU A 111 -9.01 5.30 5.83
C LEU A 111 -9.16 6.20 4.60
N GLU A 112 -9.40 5.61 3.43
CA GLU A 112 -9.65 6.34 2.18
C GLU A 112 -10.86 7.27 2.31
N ARG A 113 -11.99 6.73 2.78
CA ARG A 113 -13.24 7.48 2.93
C ARG A 113 -13.13 8.57 3.99
N LEU A 114 -12.44 8.30 5.10
CA LEU A 114 -12.15 9.30 6.12
C LEU A 114 -11.27 10.42 5.59
N SER A 115 -10.22 10.09 4.84
CA SER A 115 -9.30 11.07 4.26
C SER A 115 -10.02 12.00 3.29
N VAL A 116 -10.87 11.44 2.42
CA VAL A 116 -11.71 12.21 1.50
C VAL A 116 -12.67 13.13 2.26
N ALA A 117 -13.34 12.65 3.31
CA ALA A 117 -14.29 13.46 4.09
C ALA A 117 -13.60 14.60 4.86
N ILE A 118 -12.42 14.34 5.43
CA ILE A 118 -11.61 15.37 6.11
C ILE A 118 -11.19 16.47 5.12
N LEU A 119 -10.75 16.09 3.92
CA LEU A 119 -10.40 17.06 2.88
C LEU A 119 -11.61 17.82 2.34
N ALA A 120 -12.76 17.17 2.20
CA ALA A 120 -13.99 17.84 1.80
C ALA A 120 -14.42 18.87 2.85
N TYR A 121 -14.33 18.53 4.15
CA TYR A 121 -14.52 19.49 5.25
C TYR A 121 -13.54 20.66 5.14
N LYS A 122 -12.25 20.37 4.91
CA LYS A 122 -11.22 21.38 4.76
C LYS A 122 -11.50 22.33 3.59
N ASN A 123 -11.92 21.80 2.46
CA ASN A 123 -12.24 22.59 1.27
C ASN A 123 -13.46 23.49 1.50
N ASP A 124 -14.48 23.01 2.22
CA ASP A 124 -15.66 23.80 2.57
C ASP A 124 -15.36 24.87 3.65
N LYS A 125 -14.59 24.54 4.69
CA LYS A 125 -14.34 25.42 5.84
C LYS A 125 -13.06 26.25 5.72
N GLY A 126 -12.19 25.96 4.77
CA GLY A 126 -10.88 26.60 4.59
C GLY A 126 -9.84 26.23 5.65
N HIS A 127 -10.08 25.17 6.43
CA HIS A 127 -9.18 24.63 7.46
C HIS A 127 -9.56 23.18 7.79
N TYR A 128 -8.61 22.36 8.26
CA TYR A 128 -8.90 20.99 8.73
C TYR A 128 -9.86 21.00 9.93
N PRO A 129 -10.60 19.90 10.18
CA PRO A 129 -11.42 19.79 11.38
C PRO A 129 -10.56 20.01 12.64
N PRO A 130 -11.03 20.80 13.62
CA PRO A 130 -10.37 20.83 14.93
C PRO A 130 -10.56 19.46 15.62
N ALA A 131 -9.60 19.00 16.42
CA ALA A 131 -9.70 17.69 17.12
C ALA A 131 -10.99 17.53 17.97
N ALA A 132 -11.53 18.63 18.46
CA ALA A 132 -12.78 18.71 19.19
C ALA A 132 -13.58 19.95 18.83
N HIS A 133 -14.90 19.79 18.81
CA HIS A 133 -15.84 20.91 18.87
C HIS A 133 -15.84 21.49 20.30
N LEU A 134 -15.68 22.81 20.40
CA LEU A 134 -15.75 23.52 21.68
C LEU A 134 -17.03 24.34 21.80
N LYS A 135 -17.67 24.24 22.96
CA LYS A 135 -18.69 25.17 23.41
C LYS A 135 -18.22 25.86 24.68
N SER A 136 -18.08 27.18 24.65
CA SER A 136 -17.67 27.98 25.81
C SER A 136 -16.36 27.47 26.46
N GLY A 137 -15.40 27.03 25.65
CA GLY A 137 -14.12 26.47 26.11
C GLY A 137 -14.16 25.01 26.58
N VAL A 138 -15.32 24.35 26.51
CA VAL A 138 -15.48 22.93 26.87
C VAL A 138 -15.57 22.10 25.60
N LYS A 139 -14.78 21.03 25.51
CA LYS A 139 -14.85 20.04 24.42
C LYS A 139 -16.17 19.25 24.54
N THR A 140 -17.07 19.37 23.57
CA THR A 140 -18.37 18.69 23.58
C THR A 140 -18.38 17.42 22.75
N LEU A 141 -17.94 17.50 21.49
CA LEU A 141 -17.99 16.41 20.51
C LEU A 141 -16.68 16.26 19.72
N SER A 142 -16.40 15.05 19.27
CA SER A 142 -15.26 14.74 18.39
C SER A 142 -15.39 15.38 17.00
N TRP A 143 -14.25 15.63 16.36
CA TRP A 143 -14.15 15.95 14.93
C TRP A 143 -14.88 14.94 14.03
N ARG A 144 -14.98 13.68 14.46
CA ARG A 144 -15.68 12.60 13.75
C ARG A 144 -17.16 12.93 13.54
N VAL A 145 -17.78 13.63 14.49
CA VAL A 145 -19.16 14.14 14.34
C VAL A 145 -19.21 15.28 13.33
N LEU A 146 -18.23 16.18 13.35
CA LEU A 146 -18.19 17.35 12.45
C LEU A 146 -18.07 16.98 10.97
N ILE A 147 -17.49 15.82 10.66
CA ILE A 147 -17.32 15.36 9.28
C ILE A 147 -18.47 14.51 8.74
N LEU A 148 -19.46 14.16 9.56
CA LEU A 148 -20.61 13.33 9.15
C LEU A 148 -21.32 13.82 7.87
N PRO A 149 -21.58 15.13 7.66
CA PRO A 149 -22.20 15.60 6.42
C PRO A 149 -21.39 15.26 5.16
N TYR A 150 -20.06 15.22 5.28
CA TYR A 150 -19.13 14.90 4.18
C TYR A 150 -18.97 13.39 3.96
N LEU A 151 -19.43 12.58 4.92
CA LEU A 151 -19.59 11.13 4.80
C LEU A 151 -20.98 10.71 4.28
N GLY A 152 -21.81 11.68 3.88
CA GLY A 152 -23.20 11.44 3.49
C GLY A 152 -24.14 11.14 4.67
N GLN A 153 -23.72 11.41 5.91
CA GLN A 153 -24.45 11.13 7.15
C GLN A 153 -25.06 12.41 7.76
N LYS A 154 -25.56 13.32 6.91
CA LYS A 154 -26.13 14.60 7.36
C LYS A 154 -27.32 14.39 8.32
N ASP A 155 -28.17 13.42 8.06
CA ASP A 155 -29.35 13.17 8.88
C ASP A 155 -28.99 12.74 10.32
N LEU A 156 -27.91 11.96 10.46
CA LEU A 156 -27.37 11.57 11.78
C LEU A 156 -26.71 12.77 12.46
N PHE A 157 -25.97 13.59 11.71
CA PHE A 157 -25.38 14.84 12.21
C PHE A 157 -26.44 15.77 12.80
N ASP A 158 -27.59 15.93 12.13
CA ASP A 158 -28.66 16.83 12.56
C ASP A 158 -29.31 16.41 13.90
N GLN A 159 -29.11 15.17 14.36
CA GLN A 159 -29.58 14.70 15.68
C GLN A 159 -28.65 15.10 16.84
N PHE A 160 -27.38 15.41 16.56
CA PHE A 160 -26.44 15.78 17.61
C PHE A 160 -26.68 17.22 18.08
N ASP A 161 -26.78 17.42 19.41
CA ASP A 161 -26.69 18.75 19.99
C ASP A 161 -25.22 19.11 20.22
N LEU A 162 -24.68 19.98 19.37
CA LEU A 162 -23.29 20.43 19.43
C LEU A 162 -22.91 21.11 20.76
N ASN A 163 -23.89 21.56 21.55
CA ASN A 163 -23.66 22.21 22.84
C ASN A 163 -23.60 21.22 24.01
N VAL A 164 -23.97 19.96 23.80
CA VAL A 164 -24.04 18.92 24.84
C VAL A 164 -22.83 17.99 24.72
N PRO A 165 -22.18 17.60 25.84
CA PRO A 165 -21.10 16.61 25.79
C PRO A 165 -21.57 15.27 25.20
N TRP A 166 -20.67 14.59 24.50
CA TRP A 166 -20.89 13.30 23.85
C TRP A 166 -21.56 12.23 24.72
N ASN A 167 -21.33 12.26 26.04
CA ASN A 167 -21.83 11.26 27.00
C ASN A 167 -23.11 11.69 27.75
N ARG A 168 -23.81 12.72 27.28
CA ARG A 168 -25.09 13.20 27.84
C ARG A 168 -26.20 13.11 26.78
N SER A 169 -27.44 12.90 27.22
CA SER A 169 -28.61 12.92 26.33
C SER A 169 -28.77 14.31 25.71
N PRO A 170 -29.09 14.44 24.40
CA PRO A 170 -29.42 13.33 23.49
C PRO A 170 -28.21 12.59 22.90
N ASN A 171 -27.02 13.19 22.89
CA ASN A 171 -25.83 12.67 22.19
C ASN A 171 -25.39 11.27 22.62
N LYS A 172 -25.55 10.91 23.90
CA LYS A 172 -25.20 9.57 24.41
C LYS A 172 -25.98 8.46 23.70
N GLU A 173 -27.23 8.72 23.35
CA GLU A 173 -28.11 7.75 22.67
C GLU A 173 -27.66 7.54 21.21
N LEU A 174 -26.91 8.48 20.64
CA LEU A 174 -26.45 8.40 19.26
C LEU A 174 -25.15 7.61 19.08
N VAL A 175 -24.49 7.22 20.18
CA VAL A 175 -23.19 6.52 20.15
C VAL A 175 -23.29 5.16 19.46
N GLU A 176 -24.42 4.45 19.62
CA GLU A 176 -24.65 3.13 19.02
C GLU A 176 -24.80 3.14 17.49
N PHE A 177 -25.01 4.32 16.89
CA PHE A 177 -25.14 4.52 15.44
C PHE A 177 -23.81 4.93 14.79
N ILE A 178 -22.69 4.39 15.26
CA ILE A 178 -21.36 4.61 14.70
C ILE A 178 -21.34 4.32 13.18
N PRO A 179 -20.99 5.28 12.31
CA PRO A 179 -20.84 5.01 10.88
C PRO A 179 -19.80 3.93 10.57
N ASP A 180 -20.02 3.11 9.55
CA ASP A 180 -19.13 1.98 9.17
C ASP A 180 -17.65 2.39 9.03
N VAL A 181 -17.39 3.61 8.52
CA VAL A 181 -16.04 4.14 8.33
C VAL A 181 -15.23 4.29 9.62
N PHE A 182 -15.88 4.37 10.78
CA PHE A 182 -15.22 4.47 12.08
C PHE A 182 -15.15 3.14 12.82
N VAL A 183 -15.83 2.11 12.32
CA VAL A 183 -15.88 0.80 12.97
C VAL A 183 -14.55 0.09 12.79
N SER A 184 -13.98 -0.38 13.90
CA SER A 184 -12.80 -1.26 13.86
C SER A 184 -13.19 -2.62 13.26
N PRO A 185 -12.50 -3.09 12.20
CA PRO A 185 -12.71 -4.44 11.66
C PRO A 185 -12.37 -5.57 12.66
N GLU A 186 -11.68 -5.26 13.75
CA GLU A 186 -11.31 -6.23 14.80
C GLU A 186 -12.44 -6.42 15.83
N ARG A 187 -13.11 -5.33 16.21
CA ARG A 187 -14.01 -5.32 17.39
C ARG A 187 -15.49 -5.18 17.09
N PHE A 188 -15.86 -4.49 16.00
CA PHE A 188 -17.26 -4.16 15.70
C PHE A 188 -18.02 -3.55 16.90
N ASP A 189 -17.38 -2.61 17.61
CA ASP A 189 -17.95 -1.88 18.75
C ASP A 189 -18.16 -0.39 18.43
N THR A 190 -18.52 0.41 19.44
CA THR A 190 -18.70 1.87 19.31
C THR A 190 -17.40 2.66 19.39
N LYS A 191 -16.26 1.98 19.50
CA LYS A 191 -14.93 2.60 19.59
C LYS A 191 -14.23 2.59 18.24
N THR A 192 -13.42 3.60 18.00
CA THR A 192 -12.64 3.78 16.78
C THR A 192 -11.14 3.80 17.09
N ASN A 193 -10.35 3.27 16.16
CA ASN A 193 -8.88 3.31 16.19
C ASN A 193 -8.31 4.47 15.35
N TRP A 194 -9.13 5.15 14.55
CA TRP A 194 -8.70 6.30 13.74
C TRP A 194 -8.57 7.56 14.57
N MET A 195 -7.36 8.05 14.83
CA MET A 195 -7.07 9.19 15.71
C MET A 195 -6.27 10.30 15.04
N PHE A 196 -6.53 11.55 15.41
CA PHE A 196 -5.62 12.66 15.11
C PHE A 196 -4.42 12.67 16.08
N PRO A 197 -3.19 12.93 15.60
CA PRO A 197 -2.05 13.22 16.48
C PRO A 197 -2.18 14.64 17.08
N THR A 198 -2.26 14.75 18.40
CA THR A 198 -2.69 15.98 19.11
C THR A 198 -1.68 16.58 20.10
N TYR A 199 -0.41 16.21 20.03
CA TYR A 199 0.66 16.83 20.83
C TYR A 199 0.89 18.30 20.46
N ARG A 200 1.44 19.13 21.37
CA ARG A 200 1.62 20.58 21.18
C ARG A 200 2.31 20.99 19.86
N THR A 201 3.28 20.21 19.39
CA THR A 201 4.03 20.46 18.14
C THR A 201 3.43 19.78 16.92
N PHE A 202 2.39 18.95 17.09
CA PHE A 202 1.71 18.25 16.01
C PHE A 202 0.63 19.11 15.38
N MET A 203 0.20 18.72 14.18
CA MET A 203 -0.78 19.44 13.38
C MET A 203 -2.05 19.82 14.15
N PHE A 204 -2.61 18.90 14.94
CA PHE A 204 -3.85 19.12 15.69
C PHE A 204 -3.63 19.51 17.15
N GLY A 205 -2.38 19.81 17.53
CA GLY A 205 -1.98 20.25 18.85
C GLY A 205 -2.81 21.43 19.34
N GLU A 206 -3.17 21.41 20.63
CA GLU A 206 -3.93 22.49 21.29
C GLU A 206 -5.28 22.82 20.62
N ASN A 207 -5.84 21.88 19.86
CA ASN A 207 -7.13 22.04 19.17
C ASN A 207 -7.17 23.25 18.21
N ARG A 208 -6.06 23.47 17.50
CA ARG A 208 -5.95 24.51 16.48
C ARG A 208 -6.88 24.23 15.30
N TYR A 209 -6.96 25.20 14.39
CA TYR A 209 -7.60 25.08 13.09
C TYR A 209 -6.52 25.03 12.00
N PRO A 210 -5.97 23.85 11.69
CA PRO A 210 -4.81 23.75 10.81
C PRO A 210 -5.16 24.23 9.40
N ARG A 211 -4.21 24.88 8.75
CA ARG A 211 -4.31 25.35 7.36
C ARG A 211 -3.01 25.03 6.65
N ASP A 212 -3.10 24.76 5.35
CA ASP A 212 -1.94 24.40 4.52
C ASP A 212 -0.80 25.42 4.64
N ARG A 213 -1.15 26.71 4.56
CA ARG A 213 -0.20 27.81 4.66
C ARG A 213 0.54 27.94 6.01
N ASN A 214 0.04 27.27 7.05
CA ASN A 214 0.62 27.28 8.40
C ASN A 214 1.39 25.98 8.70
N MET A 215 1.57 25.10 7.71
CA MET A 215 2.29 23.85 7.84
C MET A 215 3.65 23.97 7.17
N GLU A 216 4.68 24.25 7.96
CA GLU A 216 6.04 24.53 7.50
C GLU A 216 6.67 23.30 6.83
N ASP A 217 6.42 22.11 7.38
CA ASP A 217 6.91 20.82 6.83
C ASP A 217 6.14 20.39 5.55
N GLY A 218 4.99 21.03 5.30
CA GLY A 218 4.11 20.82 4.16
C GLY A 218 3.11 19.66 4.32
N VAL A 219 1.93 19.81 3.70
CA VAL A 219 0.82 18.83 3.76
C VAL A 219 1.16 17.44 3.23
N ASP A 220 2.22 17.34 2.44
CA ASP A 220 2.70 16.08 1.88
C ASP A 220 3.55 15.27 2.86
N ASN A 221 4.09 15.89 3.91
CA ASN A 221 5.05 15.30 4.84
C ASN A 221 4.57 15.24 6.29
N THR A 222 3.34 15.69 6.55
CA THR A 222 2.73 15.64 7.89
C THR A 222 1.61 14.62 7.91
N ILE A 223 1.65 13.66 8.83
CA ILE A 223 0.60 12.68 9.06
C ILE A 223 -0.56 13.37 9.79
N MET A 224 -1.77 13.27 9.23
CA MET A 224 -2.97 13.84 9.85
C MET A 224 -3.79 12.81 10.63
N LEU A 225 -3.78 11.55 10.22
CA LEU A 225 -4.63 10.51 10.79
C LEU A 225 -3.82 9.22 10.94
N VAL A 226 -3.98 8.53 12.05
CA VAL A 226 -3.27 7.28 12.36
C VAL A 226 -4.23 6.25 12.92
N GLU A 227 -4.03 4.98 12.54
CA GLU A 227 -4.62 3.82 13.20
C GLU A 227 -3.82 3.46 14.46
N VAL A 228 -4.42 3.65 15.63
CA VAL A 228 -3.82 3.30 16.93
C VAL A 228 -4.25 1.91 17.38
N ASN A 229 -3.49 1.32 18.32
CA ASN A 229 -3.81 0.04 18.93
C ASN A 229 -5.11 0.09 19.76
N ASP A 230 -5.63 -1.08 20.12
CA ASP A 230 -6.96 -1.26 20.70
C ASP A 230 -7.10 -0.70 22.12
N ASP A 231 -6.01 -0.65 22.88
CA ASP A 231 -5.93 -0.06 24.21
C ASP A 231 -6.16 1.47 24.20
N LEU A 232 -5.85 2.12 23.08
CA LEU A 232 -6.04 3.55 22.85
C LEU A 232 -7.39 3.89 22.20
N ALA A 233 -8.18 2.90 21.77
CA ALA A 233 -9.45 3.13 21.10
C ALA A 233 -10.48 3.85 22.01
N VAL A 234 -11.16 4.85 21.45
CA VAL A 234 -12.16 5.67 22.19
C VAL A 234 -13.52 5.63 21.50
N GLU A 235 -14.58 5.89 22.26
CA GLU A 235 -15.93 6.12 21.72
C GLU A 235 -15.88 7.16 20.59
N TRP A 236 -16.44 6.85 19.42
CA TRP A 236 -16.23 7.68 18.22
C TRP A 236 -16.72 9.14 18.36
N THR A 237 -17.68 9.40 19.25
CA THR A 237 -18.18 10.76 19.52
C THR A 237 -17.37 11.52 20.59
N ARG A 238 -16.49 10.82 21.32
CA ARG A 238 -15.69 11.38 22.42
C ARG A 238 -14.58 12.28 21.87
N PRO A 239 -14.45 13.53 22.34
CA PRO A 239 -13.44 14.50 21.87
C PRO A 239 -12.05 14.24 22.48
N VAL A 240 -11.56 13.02 22.32
CA VAL A 240 -10.21 12.57 22.70
C VAL A 240 -9.58 11.93 21.45
N ASP A 241 -8.30 12.17 21.28
CA ASP A 241 -7.48 11.75 20.15
C ASP A 241 -6.09 11.35 20.66
N TYR A 242 -5.19 10.96 19.76
CA TYR A 242 -3.90 10.40 20.13
C TYR A 242 -2.93 11.49 20.58
N GLU A 243 -2.51 11.43 21.84
CA GLU A 243 -1.46 12.27 22.41
C GLU A 243 -0.44 11.32 23.08
N PRO A 244 0.78 11.19 22.55
CA PRO A 244 1.77 10.26 23.11
C PRO A 244 2.21 10.71 24.50
N GLU A 245 2.36 9.76 25.43
CA GLU A 245 2.89 10.05 26.78
C GLU A 245 4.33 10.56 26.73
N SER A 246 5.13 9.99 25.82
CA SER A 246 6.45 10.48 25.43
C SER A 246 6.74 10.07 24.00
N PHE A 247 7.68 10.76 23.34
CA PHE A 247 8.06 10.40 21.98
C PHE A 247 8.78 9.05 21.89
N ASP A 248 9.46 8.60 22.94
CA ASP A 248 10.24 7.35 22.91
C ASP A 248 9.36 6.09 22.75
N VAL A 249 8.12 6.15 23.23
CA VAL A 249 7.14 5.03 23.22
C VAL A 249 6.09 5.17 22.11
N LEU A 250 6.27 6.11 21.18
CA LEU A 250 5.26 6.41 20.15
C LEU A 250 4.94 5.16 19.30
N LYS A 251 5.96 4.34 19.03
CA LYS A 251 5.80 3.08 18.29
C LYS A 251 4.96 2.04 19.02
N ASP A 252 4.95 2.06 20.35
CA ASP A 252 4.24 1.07 21.15
C ASP A 252 2.71 1.29 21.08
N SER A 253 2.28 2.45 20.59
CA SER A 253 0.88 2.86 20.45
C SER A 253 0.25 2.49 19.10
N VAL A 254 1.04 1.94 18.16
CA VAL A 254 0.61 1.67 16.78
C VAL A 254 1.20 0.35 16.27
N GLY A 255 0.59 -0.23 15.23
CA GLY A 255 1.18 -1.33 14.46
C GLY A 255 0.91 -2.74 14.97
N GLU A 256 -0.05 -2.92 15.90
CA GLU A 256 -0.52 -4.24 16.34
C GLU A 256 -1.67 -4.79 15.48
N LEU A 257 -2.46 -3.92 14.85
CA LEU A 257 -3.69 -4.33 14.15
C LEU A 257 -3.44 -4.82 12.73
N ARG A 258 -2.30 -4.47 12.12
CA ARG A 258 -1.94 -4.84 10.75
C ARG A 258 -0.55 -5.47 10.77
N SER A 259 -0.35 -6.51 9.96
CA SER A 259 0.90 -7.27 9.93
C SER A 259 2.08 -6.43 9.41
N GLY A 260 2.96 -6.03 10.33
CA GLY A 260 4.25 -5.39 10.02
C GLY A 260 4.26 -3.84 10.03
N GLY A 261 3.23 -3.19 10.57
CA GLY A 261 3.05 -1.75 10.42
C GLY A 261 1.64 -1.25 10.73
N THR A 262 1.39 0.03 10.44
CA THR A 262 0.10 0.69 10.68
C THR A 262 -0.34 1.53 9.48
N LEU A 263 -1.65 1.75 9.37
CA LEU A 263 -2.26 2.62 8.38
C LEU A 263 -2.30 4.08 8.87
N VAL A 264 -1.95 5.00 7.98
CA VAL A 264 -1.94 6.44 8.24
C VAL A 264 -2.45 7.22 7.03
N ALA A 265 -3.01 8.40 7.23
CA ALA A 265 -3.21 9.36 6.15
C ALA A 265 -2.30 10.57 6.33
N TRP A 266 -1.62 10.95 5.25
CA TRP A 266 -0.93 12.24 5.15
C TRP A 266 -1.95 13.39 5.10
N ALA A 267 -1.55 14.60 5.47
CA ALA A 267 -2.44 15.76 5.52
C ALA A 267 -3.02 16.12 4.15
N ASN A 268 -2.35 15.75 3.06
CA ASN A 268 -2.90 15.83 1.70
C ASN A 268 -4.00 14.78 1.40
N GLY A 269 -4.39 13.96 2.37
CA GLY A 269 -5.42 12.92 2.27
C GLY A 269 -4.95 11.60 1.66
N TRP A 270 -3.65 11.43 1.42
CA TRP A 270 -3.13 10.18 0.85
C TRP A 270 -3.05 9.08 1.93
N PRO A 271 -3.74 7.93 1.76
CA PRO A 271 -3.62 6.77 2.63
C PRO A 271 -2.30 6.02 2.41
N SER A 272 -1.62 5.67 3.49
CA SER A 272 -0.29 5.06 3.45
C SER A 272 -0.15 4.02 4.53
N TYR A 273 0.81 3.15 4.30
CA TYR A 273 1.26 2.17 5.27
C TYR A 273 2.64 2.55 5.79
N ILE A 274 2.83 2.53 7.11
CA ILE A 274 4.11 2.79 7.76
C ILE A 274 4.59 1.52 8.44
N SER A 275 5.80 1.08 8.06
CA SER A 275 6.44 -0.14 8.58
C SER A 275 6.86 0.01 10.05
N ASN A 276 6.76 -1.06 10.85
CA ASN A 276 7.24 -1.08 12.24
C ASN A 276 8.77 -0.81 12.36
N SER A 277 9.51 -0.99 11.27
CA SER A 277 10.95 -0.69 11.18
C SER A 277 11.28 0.81 11.17
N VAL A 278 10.34 1.70 10.85
CA VAL A 278 10.56 3.16 10.78
C VAL A 278 10.93 3.69 12.15
N SER A 279 12.03 4.43 12.32
CA SER A 279 12.54 4.86 13.63
C SER A 279 11.60 5.83 14.36
N THR A 280 11.71 5.89 15.69
CA THR A 280 10.89 6.78 16.54
C THR A 280 11.07 8.25 16.19
N LYS A 281 12.28 8.64 15.81
CA LYS A 281 12.58 10.00 15.30
C LYS A 281 11.81 10.29 14.01
N GLN A 282 11.83 9.37 13.05
CA GLN A 282 11.10 9.54 11.79
C GLN A 282 9.58 9.63 12.02
N TRP A 283 9.04 8.85 12.94
CA TRP A 283 7.64 8.96 13.37
C TRP A 283 7.32 10.33 13.98
N THR A 284 8.15 10.79 14.91
CA THR A 284 7.98 12.09 15.57
C THR A 284 7.98 13.22 14.54
N ASN A 285 8.95 13.20 13.63
CA ASN A 285 9.09 14.17 12.54
C ASN A 285 7.89 14.13 11.59
N ALA A 286 7.35 12.95 11.30
CA ALA A 286 6.19 12.81 10.42
C ALA A 286 4.89 13.35 11.04
N PHE A 287 4.80 13.48 12.38
CA PHE A 287 3.64 14.09 13.05
C PHE A 287 3.75 15.60 13.24
N THR A 288 4.97 16.14 13.22
CA THR A 288 5.19 17.57 13.35
C THR A 288 4.82 18.34 12.08
N HIS A 289 4.50 19.62 12.25
CA HIS A 289 4.15 20.53 11.18
C HIS A 289 5.09 21.75 11.08
N GLU A 290 6.02 21.89 12.04
CA GLU A 290 6.90 23.05 12.26
C GLU A 290 8.32 22.65 12.70
N SER A 291 8.81 21.49 12.25
CA SER A 291 10.11 20.95 12.72
C SER A 291 11.29 21.29 11.78
N GLY A 292 11.02 21.56 10.49
CA GLY A 292 12.06 21.90 9.51
C GLY A 292 13.11 20.80 9.32
N ASP A 293 12.77 19.57 9.71
CA ASP A 293 13.71 18.45 9.89
C ASP A 293 13.97 17.64 8.62
N GLY A 294 13.26 17.95 7.53
CA GLY A 294 13.45 17.34 6.22
C GLY A 294 12.92 15.91 6.09
N GLN A 295 12.11 15.41 7.03
CA GLN A 295 11.45 14.10 6.89
C GLN A 295 10.47 14.12 5.71
N ARG A 296 10.83 13.46 4.61
CA ARG A 296 9.95 13.31 3.44
C ARG A 296 9.05 12.10 3.62
N ALA A 297 7.78 12.22 3.22
CA ALA A 297 6.84 11.11 3.27
C ALA A 297 7.32 9.86 2.51
N GLY A 298 7.93 10.06 1.33
CA GLY A 298 8.48 8.98 0.51
C GLY A 298 9.60 8.17 1.15
N ALA A 299 10.21 8.66 2.23
CA ALA A 299 11.25 7.91 2.94
C ALA A 299 10.70 6.84 3.90
N ILE A 300 9.41 6.90 4.25
CA ILE A 300 8.81 6.02 5.27
C ILE A 300 7.45 5.40 4.88
N HIS A 301 6.76 5.91 3.86
CA HIS A 301 5.50 5.32 3.42
C HIS A 301 5.67 4.15 2.46
N LYS A 302 4.66 3.28 2.46
CA LYS A 302 4.38 2.25 1.47
C LYS A 302 2.92 2.34 1.03
N GLU A 303 2.58 1.71 -0.08
CA GLU A 303 1.19 1.58 -0.52
C GLU A 303 0.40 0.67 0.46
N PRO A 304 -0.82 1.07 0.88
CA PRO A 304 -1.65 0.28 1.81
C PRO A 304 -1.91 -1.16 1.37
N ASP A 305 -2.04 -1.39 0.06
CA ASP A 305 -2.36 -2.70 -0.52
C ASP A 305 -1.14 -3.56 -0.89
N ALA A 306 0.08 -3.03 -0.75
CA ALA A 306 1.31 -3.75 -1.11
C ALA A 306 1.51 -5.07 -0.33
N LEU A 307 0.77 -5.27 0.76
CA LEU A 307 0.76 -6.51 1.56
C LEU A 307 -0.36 -7.49 1.15
N LEU A 308 -1.47 -7.01 0.57
CA LEU A 308 -2.58 -7.86 0.10
C LEU A 308 -2.39 -8.36 -1.34
N ALA A 309 -1.61 -7.67 -2.16
CA ALA A 309 -1.25 -8.13 -3.50
C ALA A 309 -0.45 -9.45 -3.50
N ALA A 310 0.12 -9.83 -2.36
CA ALA A 310 0.78 -11.12 -2.15
C ALA A 310 -0.21 -12.27 -1.88
N ASN A 311 -1.50 -12.00 -1.60
CA ASN A 311 -2.48 -12.99 -1.13
C ASN A 311 -3.84 -12.94 -1.87
N LYS A 312 -3.90 -12.43 -3.10
CA LYS A 312 -5.12 -12.59 -3.94
C LYS A 312 -5.12 -13.96 -4.63
N PRO A 313 -6.06 -14.88 -4.30
CA PRO A 313 -6.41 -15.94 -5.23
C PRO A 313 -7.03 -15.28 -6.46
N THR A 314 -6.53 -15.66 -7.63
CA THR A 314 -7.09 -15.31 -8.93
C THR A 314 -8.57 -15.66 -8.95
N ARG A 315 -9.40 -14.68 -9.30
CA ARG A 315 -10.86 -14.71 -9.22
C ARG A 315 -11.47 -15.89 -9.99
N SER A 316 -11.98 -16.85 -9.22
CA SER A 316 -13.21 -17.63 -9.39
C SER A 316 -13.70 -17.89 -10.82
N GLU A 317 -13.54 -19.15 -11.23
CA GLU A 317 -14.30 -19.81 -12.29
C GLU A 317 -15.80 -19.54 -12.12
N THR A 318 -16.35 -18.70 -12.98
CA THR A 318 -17.81 -18.65 -13.13
C THR A 318 -18.18 -19.78 -14.06
N LYS A 319 -18.62 -20.90 -13.47
CA LYS A 319 -19.13 -22.07 -14.18
C LYS A 319 -20.39 -21.66 -14.96
N VAL A 320 -20.22 -21.33 -16.23
CA VAL A 320 -21.34 -21.15 -17.18
C VAL A 320 -21.80 -22.55 -17.59
N GLU A 321 -22.95 -22.97 -17.09
CA GLU A 321 -23.64 -24.16 -17.59
C GLU A 321 -24.15 -23.91 -19.02
N ALA A 322 -23.33 -24.26 -20.01
CA ALA A 322 -23.77 -24.43 -21.39
C ALA A 322 -24.13 -25.91 -21.61
N LYS A 323 -25.43 -26.22 -21.67
CA LYS A 323 -25.95 -27.47 -22.23
C LYS A 323 -25.56 -27.55 -23.70
N VAL A 324 -24.62 -28.43 -24.05
CA VAL A 324 -24.50 -28.93 -25.43
C VAL A 324 -24.43 -30.46 -25.40
N SER A 325 -25.44 -31.04 -26.03
CA SER A 325 -25.58 -32.47 -26.30
C SER A 325 -24.53 -32.91 -27.33
N GLY A 326 -23.80 -34.00 -27.08
CA GLY A 326 -22.95 -34.60 -28.10
C GLY A 326 -22.06 -35.72 -27.58
N ARG A 327 -22.52 -36.96 -27.78
CA ARG A 327 -21.85 -38.21 -27.40
C ARG A 327 -20.76 -38.56 -28.43
N VAL A 328 -19.48 -38.59 -28.08
CA VAL A 328 -18.45 -39.42 -28.76
C VAL A 328 -17.37 -39.90 -27.78
N GLU A 329 -17.34 -41.23 -27.66
CA GLU A 329 -16.28 -42.21 -27.35
C GLU A 329 -15.01 -41.86 -26.54
N ALA A 330 -14.82 -42.70 -25.52
CA ALA A 330 -13.66 -42.81 -24.66
C ALA A 330 -12.39 -43.23 -25.41
N SER A 331 -11.27 -42.59 -25.08
CA SER A 331 -9.93 -43.15 -25.22
C SER A 331 -9.07 -42.72 -24.04
N LYS A 332 -8.41 -43.71 -23.46
CA LYS A 332 -7.61 -43.70 -22.23
C LYS A 332 -6.54 -42.61 -22.25
N VAL A 333 -6.53 -41.75 -21.22
CA VAL A 333 -5.36 -40.97 -20.82
C VAL A 333 -5.16 -41.15 -19.32
N VAL A 334 -3.89 -41.36 -18.99
CA VAL A 334 -3.30 -41.62 -17.69
C VAL A 334 -3.77 -40.58 -16.67
N GLU A 335 -4.21 -41.09 -15.53
CA GLU A 335 -4.59 -40.36 -14.32
C GLU A 335 -3.34 -39.63 -13.79
N ASN A 336 -3.15 -38.38 -14.22
CA ASN A 336 -2.34 -37.42 -13.48
C ASN A 336 -3.25 -36.86 -12.40
N THR A 337 -3.04 -37.31 -11.18
CA THR A 337 -3.59 -36.70 -9.98
C THR A 337 -3.11 -35.26 -9.92
N GLU A 338 -3.98 -34.33 -10.34
CA GLU A 338 -3.84 -32.91 -10.05
C GLU A 338 -3.92 -32.76 -8.53
N VAL A 339 -2.76 -32.56 -7.92
CA VAL A 339 -2.66 -32.08 -6.55
C VAL A 339 -3.16 -30.64 -6.59
N GLU A 340 -4.39 -30.43 -6.14
CA GLU A 340 -4.96 -29.11 -5.86
C GLU A 340 -3.97 -28.33 -5.00
N ALA A 341 -3.61 -27.12 -5.43
CA ALA A 341 -2.75 -26.23 -4.67
C ALA A 341 -3.49 -25.73 -3.43
N GLU A 342 -3.34 -26.45 -2.31
CA GLU A 342 -3.73 -25.99 -0.98
C GLU A 342 -3.09 -24.62 -0.71
N SER A 343 -3.87 -23.63 -0.25
CA SER A 343 -3.37 -22.32 0.11
C SER A 343 -2.53 -22.41 1.39
N TRP A 344 -1.21 -22.28 1.25
CA TRP A 344 -0.20 -22.50 2.28
C TRP A 344 -0.16 -21.46 3.42
N GLY A 345 -1.08 -20.50 3.46
CA GLY A 345 -1.13 -19.41 4.44
C GLY A 345 -1.69 -19.81 5.82
N GLU A 346 -2.45 -20.90 5.93
CA GLU A 346 -3.20 -21.23 7.17
C GLU A 346 -2.36 -21.93 8.27
N ASN A 347 -1.09 -22.25 8.02
CA ASN A 347 -0.28 -23.12 8.90
C ASN A 347 1.08 -22.51 9.34
N ARG A 348 1.33 -21.21 9.15
CA ARG A 348 2.56 -20.55 9.62
C ARG A 348 2.35 -19.95 11.02
N LEU A 349 3.42 -19.91 11.82
CA LEU A 349 3.40 -19.28 13.14
C LEU A 349 3.60 -17.77 13.00
N PRO A 350 2.93 -16.94 13.82
CA PRO A 350 3.22 -15.51 13.83
C PRO A 350 4.66 -15.24 14.27
N VAL A 351 5.24 -14.14 13.80
CA VAL A 351 6.57 -13.72 14.26
C VAL A 351 6.49 -13.39 15.77
N PRO A 352 7.33 -14.02 16.62
CA PRO A 352 7.29 -13.78 18.05
C PRO A 352 7.60 -12.32 18.42
N PRO A 353 7.02 -11.79 19.51
CA PRO A 353 7.26 -10.42 19.96
C PRO A 353 8.75 -10.13 20.23
N SER A 354 9.19 -8.89 19.97
CA SER A 354 10.61 -8.50 20.14
C SER A 354 11.19 -8.76 21.54
N PRO A 355 10.46 -8.60 22.67
CA PRO A 355 10.98 -8.95 24.00
C PRO A 355 11.28 -10.44 24.16
N ASP A 356 10.44 -11.30 23.59
CA ASP A 356 10.61 -12.75 23.65
C ASP A 356 11.82 -13.17 22.79
N LEU A 357 11.97 -12.55 21.61
CA LEU A 357 13.14 -12.75 20.76
C LEU A 357 14.45 -12.30 21.43
N ALA A 358 14.45 -11.17 22.12
CA ALA A 358 15.63 -10.71 22.87
C ALA A 358 16.02 -11.70 23.96
N THR A 359 15.02 -12.22 24.69
CA THR A 359 15.22 -13.25 25.72
C THR A 359 15.77 -14.55 25.12
N SER A 360 15.21 -15.01 24.01
CA SER A 360 15.65 -16.21 23.30
C SER A 360 17.06 -16.06 22.73
N ASN A 361 17.39 -14.91 22.13
CA ASN A 361 18.74 -14.63 21.64
C ASN A 361 19.79 -14.64 22.77
N GLN A 362 19.47 -14.06 23.93
CA GLN A 362 20.36 -14.11 25.09
C GLN A 362 20.57 -15.56 25.57
N ARG A 363 19.52 -16.39 25.57
CA ARG A 363 19.64 -17.81 25.90
C ARG A 363 20.48 -18.58 24.88
N ILE A 364 20.35 -18.28 23.59
CA ILE A 364 21.19 -18.88 22.54
C ILE A 364 22.66 -18.54 22.78
N GLU A 365 22.98 -17.28 23.08
CA GLU A 365 24.36 -16.88 23.40
C GLU A 365 24.90 -17.61 24.65
N GLN A 366 24.08 -17.78 25.69
CA GLN A 366 24.46 -18.52 26.89
C GLN A 366 24.67 -20.01 26.63
N LEU A 367 23.81 -20.65 25.83
CA LEU A 367 23.84 -22.09 25.59
C LEU A 367 24.88 -22.49 24.53
N PHE A 368 25.07 -21.66 23.51
CA PHE A 368 25.84 -22.00 22.31
C PHE A 368 27.01 -21.05 22.03
N GLY A 369 27.27 -20.04 22.88
CA GLY A 369 28.34 -19.06 22.66
C GLY A 369 29.72 -19.69 22.39
N GLU A 370 30.12 -20.71 23.16
CA GLU A 370 31.37 -21.43 22.90
C GLU A 370 31.34 -22.19 21.56
N GLN A 371 30.21 -22.78 21.20
CA GLN A 371 30.06 -23.52 19.94
C GLN A 371 30.12 -22.57 18.74
N LEU A 372 29.50 -21.39 18.82
CA LEU A 372 29.57 -20.34 17.80
C LEU A 372 31.01 -19.89 17.56
N VAL A 373 31.78 -19.66 18.64
CA VAL A 373 33.19 -19.29 18.55
C VAL A 373 34.02 -20.41 17.91
N ARG A 374 33.84 -21.66 18.35
CA ARG A 374 34.55 -22.82 17.79
C ARG A 374 34.19 -23.06 16.32
N ALA A 375 32.92 -22.91 15.96
CA ALA A 375 32.45 -23.09 14.59
C ALA A 375 33.16 -22.13 13.64
N LYS A 376 33.29 -20.86 14.04
CA LYS A 376 34.04 -19.85 13.29
C LYS A 376 35.54 -20.17 13.19
N GLN A 377 36.16 -20.65 14.28
CA GLN A 377 37.59 -21.00 14.28
C GLN A 377 37.91 -22.22 13.41
N ASN A 378 37.03 -23.22 13.42
CA ASN A 378 37.23 -24.50 12.73
C ASN A 378 36.58 -24.55 11.35
N GLN A 379 35.94 -23.47 10.90
CA GLN A 379 35.19 -23.41 9.63
C GLN A 379 34.05 -24.45 9.54
N THR A 380 33.32 -24.66 10.64
CA THR A 380 32.22 -25.65 10.75
C THR A 380 30.84 -24.97 10.89
N GLN A 381 30.69 -23.74 10.40
CA GLN A 381 29.43 -22.98 10.49
C GLN A 381 28.26 -23.68 9.79
N ALA A 382 28.50 -24.35 8.65
CA ALA A 382 27.46 -25.10 7.93
C ALA A 382 26.89 -26.27 8.76
N GLU A 383 27.75 -26.98 9.50
CA GLU A 383 27.34 -28.07 10.38
C GLU A 383 26.48 -27.54 11.54
N LEU A 384 26.93 -26.45 12.16
CA LEU A 384 26.21 -25.82 13.26
C LEU A 384 24.88 -25.21 12.81
N SER A 385 24.82 -24.61 11.61
CA SER A 385 23.59 -24.11 11.01
C SER A 385 22.55 -25.23 10.84
N ASN A 386 22.96 -26.39 10.32
CA ASN A 386 22.09 -27.56 10.18
C ASN A 386 21.62 -28.11 11.53
N ASP A 387 22.50 -28.14 12.54
CA ASP A 387 22.13 -28.55 13.90
C ASP A 387 21.08 -27.60 14.51
N PHE A 388 21.29 -26.29 14.38
CA PHE A 388 20.34 -25.28 14.84
C PHE A 388 19.00 -25.39 14.13
N LEU A 389 19.00 -25.59 12.81
CA LEU A 389 17.78 -25.81 12.06
C LEU A 389 17.03 -27.05 12.58
N LYS A 390 17.70 -28.20 12.71
CA LYS A 390 17.09 -29.45 13.21
C LYS A 390 16.50 -29.28 14.61
N LYS A 391 17.23 -28.63 15.52
CA LYS A 391 16.76 -28.32 16.87
C LYS A 391 15.52 -27.43 16.83
N SER A 392 15.50 -26.41 15.97
CA SER A 392 14.34 -25.50 15.87
C SER A 392 13.06 -26.20 15.40
N LEU A 393 13.18 -27.21 14.53
CA LEU A 393 12.03 -27.91 13.94
C LEU A 393 11.26 -28.76 14.95
N VAL A 394 11.87 -29.14 16.06
CA VAL A 394 11.23 -29.93 17.12
C VAL A 394 10.75 -29.07 18.30
N MET A 395 10.92 -27.73 18.23
CA MET A 395 10.50 -26.78 19.27
C MET A 395 9.05 -26.32 19.07
N SER A 396 8.09 -27.24 19.05
CA SER A 396 6.67 -26.92 18.84
C SER A 396 6.09 -25.96 19.88
N ASP A 397 6.59 -26.04 21.12
CA ASP A 397 6.05 -25.29 22.28
C ASP A 397 6.83 -23.99 22.58
N ASP A 398 7.94 -23.74 21.87
CA ASP A 398 8.79 -22.56 22.06
C ASP A 398 9.04 -21.87 20.71
N ALA A 399 7.99 -21.22 20.20
CA ALA A 399 8.05 -20.50 18.93
C ALA A 399 9.11 -19.38 18.93
N ALA A 400 9.32 -18.70 20.06
CA ALA A 400 10.34 -17.67 20.20
C ALA A 400 11.76 -18.24 20.11
N GLY A 401 12.02 -19.36 20.78
CA GLY A 401 13.28 -20.08 20.69
C GLY A 401 13.52 -20.66 19.30
N ALA A 402 12.50 -21.26 18.69
CA ALA A 402 12.56 -21.78 17.32
C ALA A 402 12.91 -20.67 16.31
N TYR A 403 12.23 -19.52 16.39
CA TYR A 403 12.48 -18.37 15.52
C TYR A 403 13.91 -17.84 15.67
N ALA A 404 14.34 -17.63 16.92
CA ALA A 404 15.68 -17.14 17.22
C ALA A 404 16.78 -18.11 16.72
N LEU A 405 16.56 -19.41 16.88
CA LEU A 405 17.51 -20.43 16.45
C LEU A 405 17.58 -20.56 14.92
N GLN A 406 16.45 -20.39 14.21
CA GLN A 406 16.45 -20.33 12.75
C GLN A 406 17.15 -19.08 12.22
N ASN A 407 16.99 -17.91 12.85
CA ASN A 407 17.77 -16.72 12.48
C ASN A 407 19.28 -16.94 12.67
N ALA A 408 19.68 -17.53 13.81
CA ALA A 408 21.08 -17.89 14.03
C ALA A 408 21.58 -18.92 12.99
N ALA A 409 20.73 -19.86 12.58
CA ALA A 409 21.05 -20.79 11.50
C ALA A 409 21.22 -20.09 10.14
N ILE A 410 20.40 -19.08 9.81
CA ILE A 410 20.53 -18.27 8.60
C ILE A 410 21.88 -17.54 8.62
N ASP A 411 22.22 -16.86 9.71
CA ASP A 411 23.50 -16.15 9.85
C ASP A 411 24.70 -17.09 9.72
N LEU A 412 24.64 -18.29 10.32
CA LEU A 412 25.69 -19.30 10.20
C LEU A 412 25.81 -19.86 8.77
N ALA A 413 24.69 -20.05 8.07
CA ALA A 413 24.69 -20.48 6.66
C ALA A 413 25.25 -19.40 5.74
N ILE A 414 24.98 -18.12 6.04
CA ILE A 414 25.64 -17.01 5.35
C ILE A 414 27.14 -17.04 5.64
N ASP A 415 27.55 -17.16 6.90
CA ASP A 415 28.98 -17.18 7.29
C ASP A 415 29.76 -18.40 6.78
N SER A 416 29.07 -19.47 6.37
CA SER A 416 29.70 -20.64 5.76
C SER A 416 29.97 -20.49 4.27
N GLY A 417 29.37 -19.49 3.61
CA GLY A 417 29.45 -19.32 2.15
C GLY A 417 28.67 -20.37 1.33
N ASP A 418 27.87 -21.22 1.97
CA ASP A 418 27.07 -22.23 1.28
C ASP A 418 25.69 -21.63 0.93
N PHE A 419 25.56 -21.18 -0.32
CA PHE A 419 24.31 -20.55 -0.77
C PHE A 419 23.12 -21.52 -0.74
N MET A 420 23.36 -22.81 -1.05
CA MET A 420 22.31 -23.81 -1.08
C MET A 420 21.77 -24.09 0.33
N LEU A 421 22.66 -24.11 1.32
CA LEU A 421 22.28 -24.17 2.72
C LEU A 421 21.52 -22.90 3.14
N PHE A 422 22.07 -21.70 2.89
CA PHE A 422 21.40 -20.43 3.20
C PHE A 422 19.98 -20.40 2.63
N GLN A 423 19.83 -20.77 1.36
CA GLN A 423 18.52 -20.84 0.71
C GLN A 423 17.58 -21.80 1.43
N THR A 424 18.07 -22.98 1.81
CA THR A 424 17.27 -24.00 2.50
C THR A 424 16.84 -23.56 3.89
N VAL A 425 17.74 -22.95 4.68
CA VAL A 425 17.38 -22.43 6.01
C VAL A 425 16.38 -21.29 5.89
N LEU A 426 16.58 -20.37 4.94
CA LEU A 426 15.67 -19.25 4.70
C LEU A 426 14.29 -19.72 4.24
N ASP A 427 14.21 -20.70 3.35
CA ASP A 427 12.96 -21.31 2.90
C ASP A 427 12.24 -21.99 4.07
N GLN A 428 12.98 -22.72 4.91
CA GLN A 428 12.40 -23.35 6.10
C GLN A 428 11.87 -22.29 7.07
N HIS A 429 12.60 -21.20 7.28
CA HIS A 429 12.18 -20.08 8.11
C HIS A 429 10.89 -19.44 7.60
N ALA A 430 10.85 -19.11 6.31
CA ALA A 430 9.68 -18.56 5.63
C ALA A 430 8.48 -19.52 5.60
N SER A 431 8.71 -20.83 5.64
CA SER A 431 7.64 -21.83 5.71
C SER A 431 7.13 -22.08 7.13
N THR A 432 7.92 -21.72 8.14
CA THR A 432 7.57 -21.89 9.56
C THR A 432 6.87 -20.65 10.11
N PHE A 433 7.29 -19.45 9.70
CA PHE A 433 6.85 -18.19 10.28
C PHE A 433 6.25 -17.21 9.26
N GLU A 434 5.33 -16.35 9.71
CA GLU A 434 4.68 -15.27 8.96
C GLU A 434 5.63 -14.08 8.74
N VAL A 435 6.75 -14.30 8.05
CA VAL A 435 7.74 -13.25 7.75
C VAL A 435 7.45 -12.53 6.44
N ASP A 436 7.88 -11.27 6.33
CA ASP A 436 7.88 -10.53 5.05
C ASP A 436 8.91 -11.16 4.10
N LEU A 437 8.43 -12.02 3.20
CA LEU A 437 9.24 -12.78 2.25
C LEU A 437 10.20 -11.90 1.44
N TYR A 438 9.77 -10.71 1.04
CA TYR A 438 10.64 -9.81 0.27
C TYR A 438 11.80 -9.31 1.13
N GLN A 439 11.53 -8.87 2.36
CA GLN A 439 12.57 -8.33 3.24
C GLN A 439 13.60 -9.39 3.61
N VAL A 440 13.16 -10.58 4.04
CA VAL A 440 14.09 -11.65 4.44
C VAL A 440 14.95 -12.13 3.25
N ASN A 441 14.40 -12.12 2.02
CA ASN A 441 15.15 -12.42 0.81
C ASN A 441 16.12 -11.30 0.43
N ARG A 442 15.67 -10.05 0.41
CA ARG A 442 16.51 -8.89 0.09
C ARG A 442 17.70 -8.81 1.04
N ASP A 443 17.43 -8.84 2.34
CA ASP A 443 18.45 -8.65 3.36
C ASP A 443 19.42 -9.84 3.37
N GLY A 444 18.89 -11.07 3.29
CA GLY A 444 19.72 -12.28 3.23
C GLY A 444 20.60 -12.35 1.98
N LEU A 445 20.07 -12.04 0.78
CA LEU A 445 20.86 -12.03 -0.47
C LEU A 445 21.98 -10.98 -0.43
N LEU A 446 21.67 -9.78 0.06
CA LEU A 446 22.65 -8.70 0.20
C LEU A 446 23.73 -9.06 1.21
N GLU A 447 23.35 -9.64 2.34
CA GLU A 447 24.31 -10.01 3.38
C GLU A 447 25.18 -11.20 2.95
N PHE A 448 24.60 -12.18 2.24
CA PHE A 448 25.34 -13.27 1.64
C PHE A 448 26.40 -12.76 0.65
N SER A 449 26.01 -11.89 -0.28
CA SER A 449 26.95 -11.29 -1.25
C SER A 449 28.00 -10.39 -0.59
N ARG A 450 27.68 -9.75 0.54
CA ARG A 450 28.62 -8.91 1.27
C ARG A 450 29.70 -9.73 1.99
N ARG A 451 29.36 -10.92 2.51
CA ARG A 451 30.27 -11.77 3.29
C ARG A 451 31.01 -12.80 2.44
N ASN A 452 30.48 -13.18 1.28
CA ASN A 452 30.98 -14.30 0.48
C ASN A 452 31.16 -13.92 -1.00
N ASP A 453 32.03 -14.67 -1.68
CA ASP A 453 32.12 -14.64 -3.14
C ASP A 453 31.13 -15.65 -3.72
N VAL A 454 30.16 -15.17 -4.50
CA VAL A 454 29.12 -16.00 -5.10
C VAL A 454 29.67 -16.73 -6.34
N ASP A 455 30.87 -16.39 -6.82
CA ASP A 455 31.45 -16.91 -8.07
C ASP A 455 32.13 -18.30 -7.93
N GLU A 456 32.12 -18.97 -6.76
CA GLU A 456 32.90 -20.21 -6.54
C GLU A 456 32.37 -21.46 -7.28
N ASP A 457 31.06 -21.69 -7.37
CA ASP A 457 30.48 -22.83 -8.08
C ASP A 457 29.22 -22.48 -8.89
N THR A 458 29.09 -23.09 -10.07
CA THR A 458 28.03 -22.78 -11.04
C THR A 458 26.61 -23.05 -10.50
N ALA A 459 26.43 -24.05 -9.64
CA ALA A 459 25.11 -24.38 -9.10
C ALA A 459 24.64 -23.31 -8.11
N SER A 460 25.51 -22.87 -7.21
CA SER A 460 25.25 -21.78 -6.27
C SER A 460 25.07 -20.44 -6.98
N GLN A 461 25.87 -20.14 -8.01
CA GLN A 461 25.67 -18.96 -8.85
C GLN A 461 24.26 -18.95 -9.47
N MET A 462 23.82 -20.09 -10.03
CA MET A 462 22.49 -20.21 -10.63
C MET A 462 21.38 -20.12 -9.60
N ALA A 463 21.53 -20.75 -8.44
CA ALA A 463 20.56 -20.63 -7.36
C ALA A 463 20.42 -19.17 -6.88
N PHE A 464 21.55 -18.47 -6.71
CA PHE A 464 21.59 -17.06 -6.34
C PHE A 464 20.88 -16.20 -7.37
N VAL A 465 21.24 -16.33 -8.65
CA VAL A 465 20.63 -15.54 -9.74
C VAL A 465 19.13 -15.79 -9.81
N ARG A 466 18.68 -17.04 -9.75
CA ARG A 466 17.24 -17.37 -9.78
C ARG A 466 16.49 -16.69 -8.63
N ARG A 467 17.00 -16.80 -7.40
CA ARG A 467 16.37 -16.21 -6.22
C ARG A 467 16.39 -14.68 -6.26
N ALA A 468 17.52 -14.10 -6.68
CA ALA A 468 17.69 -12.66 -6.82
C ALA A 468 16.76 -12.05 -7.87
N LEU A 469 16.54 -12.71 -9.02
CA LEU A 469 15.60 -12.23 -10.04
C LEU A 469 14.16 -12.15 -9.52
N VAL A 470 13.72 -13.17 -8.78
CA VAL A 470 12.39 -13.19 -8.15
C VAL A 470 12.28 -12.10 -7.09
N ALA A 471 13.31 -11.92 -6.25
CA ALA A 471 13.35 -10.83 -5.27
C ALA A 471 13.34 -9.44 -5.93
N ILE A 472 14.06 -9.26 -7.05
CA ILE A 472 14.05 -8.01 -7.82
C ILE A 472 12.65 -7.73 -8.38
N GLN A 473 11.97 -8.72 -8.96
CA GLN A 473 10.60 -8.54 -9.46
C GLN A 473 9.65 -8.10 -8.34
N GLU A 474 9.75 -8.73 -7.17
CA GLU A 474 8.91 -8.38 -6.02
C GLU A 474 9.24 -6.99 -5.45
N GLY A 475 10.52 -6.63 -5.37
CA GLY A 475 10.94 -5.30 -4.92
C GLY A 475 10.50 -4.16 -5.84
N LEU A 476 10.46 -4.40 -7.15
CA LEU A 476 9.92 -3.44 -8.12
C LEU A 476 8.43 -3.18 -7.89
N LYS A 477 7.64 -4.20 -7.56
CA LYS A 477 6.22 -4.02 -7.19
C LYS A 477 6.06 -3.21 -5.90
N ARG A 478 6.97 -3.41 -4.95
CA ARG A 478 6.97 -2.75 -3.63
C ARG A 478 7.61 -1.37 -3.60
N ASN A 479 8.02 -0.84 -4.75
CA ASN A 479 8.71 0.44 -4.90
C ASN A 479 10.09 0.52 -4.19
N ASP A 480 10.74 -0.60 -3.89
CA ASP A 480 12.08 -0.64 -3.28
C ASP A 480 13.17 -0.60 -4.37
N PHE A 481 13.22 0.50 -5.12
CA PHE A 481 14.16 0.67 -6.24
C PHE A 481 15.63 0.70 -5.81
N GLU A 482 15.91 1.16 -4.59
CA GLU A 482 17.25 1.12 -4.00
C GLU A 482 17.66 -0.34 -3.70
N GLY A 483 16.80 -1.09 -2.99
CA GLY A 483 17.03 -2.48 -2.63
C GLY A 483 17.24 -3.37 -3.86
N VAL A 484 16.39 -3.25 -4.88
CA VAL A 484 16.56 -4.03 -6.12
C VAL A 484 17.82 -3.64 -6.89
N GLY A 485 18.22 -2.36 -6.86
CA GLY A 485 19.48 -1.90 -7.47
C GLY A 485 20.70 -2.52 -6.78
N ARG A 486 20.65 -2.65 -5.45
CA ARG A 486 21.69 -3.32 -4.66
C ARG A 486 21.74 -4.83 -4.93
N ILE A 487 20.59 -5.52 -4.98
CA ILE A 487 20.54 -6.95 -5.33
C ILE A 487 21.09 -7.16 -6.74
N ALA A 488 20.68 -6.35 -7.71
CA ALA A 488 21.17 -6.46 -9.08
C ALA A 488 22.68 -6.25 -9.19
N SER A 489 23.24 -5.34 -8.39
CA SER A 489 24.69 -5.11 -8.32
C SER A 489 25.44 -6.28 -7.68
N ALA A 490 24.76 -7.07 -6.85
CA ALA A 490 25.27 -8.27 -6.20
C ALA A 490 25.18 -9.54 -7.07
N LEU A 491 24.58 -9.48 -8.27
CA LEU A 491 24.47 -10.65 -9.15
C LEU A 491 25.86 -11.15 -9.59
N PRO A 492 26.16 -12.45 -9.44
CA PRO A 492 27.43 -13.04 -9.85
C PRO A 492 27.61 -12.98 -11.37
N ARG A 493 28.86 -13.20 -11.81
CA ARG A 493 29.13 -13.36 -13.24
C ARG A 493 28.69 -14.75 -13.67
N VAL A 494 27.59 -14.82 -14.40
CA VAL A 494 27.09 -16.08 -14.95
C VAL A 494 28.02 -16.57 -16.06
N GLU A 495 29.06 -17.36 -15.73
CA GLU A 495 29.85 -18.01 -16.78
C GLU A 495 28.97 -19.05 -17.48
N GLU A 496 28.73 -18.87 -18.79
CA GLU A 496 28.02 -19.87 -19.59
C GLU A 496 28.78 -21.21 -19.53
N GLU A 497 28.16 -22.26 -18.98
CA GLU A 497 28.65 -23.63 -19.11
C GLU A 497 28.79 -23.96 -20.60
N ARG A 498 30.02 -23.90 -21.10
CA ARG A 498 30.39 -24.29 -22.48
C ARG A 498 30.12 -25.76 -22.81
N ARG A 499 29.55 -26.55 -21.89
CA ARG A 499 29.38 -28.00 -21.99
C ARG A 499 27.92 -28.42 -21.93
N GLY A 500 27.09 -27.99 -22.89
CA GLY A 500 25.76 -28.58 -23.01
C GLY A 500 24.84 -27.95 -24.03
N PHE A 501 25.02 -26.66 -24.30
CA PHE A 501 24.29 -26.00 -25.38
C PHE A 501 24.84 -26.49 -26.73
N ARG A 502 24.32 -27.62 -27.22
CA ARG A 502 24.41 -27.95 -28.63
C ARG A 502 23.90 -26.73 -29.37
N ARG A 503 24.85 -25.99 -29.96
CA ARG A 503 24.59 -24.95 -30.96
C ARG A 503 23.70 -25.56 -32.04
N ALA A 504 22.39 -25.38 -31.90
CA ALA A 504 21.51 -25.44 -33.03
C ALA A 504 21.96 -24.29 -33.92
N ASN A 505 22.73 -24.65 -34.93
CA ASN A 505 23.28 -23.74 -35.92
C ASN A 505 22.09 -23.20 -36.75
N VAL A 506 21.30 -22.28 -36.18
CA VAL A 506 20.22 -21.60 -36.90
C VAL A 506 20.90 -20.59 -37.81
N ARG A 507 21.20 -21.07 -39.02
CA ARG A 507 21.71 -20.30 -40.15
C ARG A 507 20.71 -19.17 -40.44
N GLY A 508 21.00 -17.96 -39.97
CA GLY A 508 20.23 -16.74 -40.28
C GLY A 508 19.42 -16.10 -39.15
N GLY A 509 19.43 -16.63 -37.92
CA GLY A 509 18.79 -15.98 -36.76
C GLY A 509 19.69 -14.90 -36.13
N LYS A 510 19.12 -13.79 -35.63
CA LYS A 510 19.83 -12.86 -34.73
C LYS A 510 20.47 -13.68 -33.59
N ARG A 511 21.73 -13.41 -33.27
CA ARG A 511 22.38 -14.00 -32.08
C ARG A 511 21.59 -13.61 -30.85
N GLU A 512 21.10 -14.60 -30.13
CA GLU A 512 20.47 -14.41 -28.83
C GLU A 512 21.47 -13.70 -27.88
N VAL A 513 20.98 -12.72 -27.11
CA VAL A 513 21.81 -11.97 -26.17
C VAL A 513 22.19 -12.90 -25.01
N SER A 514 23.47 -12.98 -24.66
CA SER A 514 23.93 -13.84 -23.55
C SER A 514 23.34 -13.39 -22.21
N ALA A 515 23.13 -14.34 -21.29
CA ALA A 515 22.63 -14.06 -19.94
C ALA A 515 23.49 -13.03 -19.21
N GLU A 516 24.82 -13.13 -19.33
CA GLU A 516 25.77 -12.13 -18.78
C GLU A 516 25.48 -10.72 -19.27
N LYS A 517 25.23 -10.56 -20.58
CA LYS A 517 24.95 -9.25 -21.17
C LYS A 517 23.60 -8.74 -20.72
N LEU A 518 22.59 -9.62 -20.58
CA LEU A 518 21.28 -9.27 -20.04
C LEU A 518 21.36 -8.81 -18.58
N VAL A 519 22.15 -9.47 -17.73
CA VAL A 519 22.37 -9.04 -16.34
C VAL A 519 22.98 -7.64 -16.27
N ARG A 520 23.98 -7.33 -17.12
CA ARG A 520 24.55 -5.97 -17.19
C ARG A 520 23.55 -4.93 -17.69
N ILE A 521 22.70 -5.31 -18.65
CA ILE A 521 21.60 -4.46 -19.12
C ILE A 521 20.63 -4.19 -17.97
N LEU A 522 20.25 -5.23 -17.21
CA LEU A 522 19.34 -5.13 -16.07
C LEU A 522 19.89 -4.18 -15.00
N GLN A 523 21.16 -4.32 -14.61
CA GLN A 523 21.83 -3.43 -13.66
C GLN A 523 21.74 -1.96 -14.09
N THR A 524 22.04 -1.69 -15.37
CA THR A 524 21.98 -0.33 -15.94
C THR A 524 20.55 0.22 -15.92
N GLN A 525 19.58 -0.61 -16.32
CA GLN A 525 18.17 -0.22 -16.35
C GLN A 525 17.61 0.03 -14.95
N LEU A 526 17.97 -0.77 -13.94
CA LEU A 526 17.52 -0.60 -12.56
C LEU A 526 18.12 0.65 -11.90
N SER A 527 19.39 0.96 -12.17
CA SER A 527 19.98 2.22 -11.71
C SER A 527 19.26 3.43 -12.32
N SER A 528 18.92 3.37 -13.60
CA SER A 528 18.10 4.40 -14.26
C SER A 528 16.67 4.47 -13.71
N ALA A 529 16.07 3.31 -13.40
CA ALA A 529 14.73 3.21 -12.81
C ALA A 529 14.67 3.88 -11.43
N ASN A 530 15.68 3.66 -10.57
CA ASN A 530 15.74 4.29 -9.25
C ASN A 530 15.73 5.83 -9.36
N LYS A 531 16.55 6.38 -10.25
CA LYS A 531 16.57 7.84 -10.49
C LYS A 531 15.22 8.35 -11.02
N GLN A 532 14.58 7.60 -11.90
CA GLN A 532 13.26 7.96 -12.43
C GLN A 532 12.17 7.89 -11.35
N TYR A 533 12.28 6.94 -10.41
CA TYR A 533 11.37 6.85 -9.26
C TYR A 533 11.53 8.03 -8.30
N GLU A 534 12.77 8.42 -7.95
CA GLU A 534 13.01 9.62 -7.13
C GLU A 534 12.39 10.87 -7.76
N GLN A 535 12.55 11.04 -9.07
CA GLN A 535 11.92 12.13 -9.83
C GLN A 535 10.39 11.99 -9.90
N ALA A 536 9.87 10.77 -9.99
CA ALA A 536 8.43 10.53 -9.97
C ALA A 536 7.84 10.88 -8.60
N ALA A 537 8.53 10.60 -7.50
CA ALA A 537 8.07 10.98 -6.15
C ALA A 537 7.91 12.50 -6.00
N GLU A 538 8.83 13.28 -6.57
CA GLU A 538 8.70 14.75 -6.63
C GLU A 538 7.49 15.18 -7.48
N LYS A 539 7.31 14.57 -8.66
CA LYS A 539 6.14 14.82 -9.52
C LYS A 539 4.82 14.39 -8.90
N VAL A 540 4.82 13.33 -8.09
CA VAL A 540 3.66 12.91 -7.32
C VAL A 540 3.30 14.00 -6.31
N ALA A 541 4.27 14.57 -5.60
CA ALA A 541 4.05 15.69 -4.69
C ALA A 541 3.49 16.92 -5.42
N GLU A 542 3.99 17.23 -6.63
CA GLU A 542 3.45 18.31 -7.45
C GLU A 542 2.03 18.03 -7.95
N TYR A 543 1.76 16.81 -8.43
CA TYR A 543 0.44 16.41 -8.91
C TYR A 543 -0.60 16.43 -7.80
N ARG A 544 -0.23 16.07 -6.57
CA ARG A 544 -1.11 16.20 -5.40
C ARG A 544 -1.55 17.64 -5.16
N LYS A 545 -0.67 18.62 -5.42
CA LYS A 545 -1.00 20.06 -5.30
C LYS A 545 -1.88 20.54 -6.46
N ASN A 546 -1.75 19.93 -7.64
CA ASN A 546 -2.56 20.24 -8.81
C ASN A 546 -3.03 18.96 -9.54
N PRO A 547 -4.08 18.28 -9.05
CA PRO A 547 -4.52 16.99 -9.60
C PRO A 547 -5.09 17.07 -11.03
N ASN A 548 -5.35 18.28 -11.53
CA ASN A 548 -5.85 18.50 -12.89
C ASN A 548 -4.74 18.81 -13.90
N ASP A 549 -3.47 18.76 -13.47
CA ASP A 549 -2.34 18.98 -14.36
C ASP A 549 -2.14 17.78 -15.29
N ALA A 550 -2.52 17.97 -16.56
CA ALA A 550 -2.43 16.93 -17.59
C ALA A 550 -0.98 16.54 -17.93
N GLU A 551 -0.01 17.43 -17.75
CA GLU A 551 1.41 17.11 -18.01
C GLU A 551 1.97 16.23 -16.90
N LEU A 552 1.67 16.56 -15.64
CA LEU A 552 2.04 15.74 -14.49
C LEU A 552 1.31 14.39 -14.51
N ALA A 553 0.01 14.35 -14.82
CA ALA A 553 -0.75 13.11 -14.99
C ALA A 553 -0.14 12.22 -16.09
N SER A 554 0.25 12.81 -17.23
CA SER A 554 0.93 12.10 -18.32
C SER A 554 2.29 11.54 -17.89
N ALA A 555 3.08 12.31 -17.15
CA ALA A 555 4.38 11.87 -16.65
C ALA A 555 4.27 10.74 -15.62
N LEU A 556 3.36 10.87 -14.65
CA LEU A 556 3.12 9.86 -13.62
C LEU A 556 2.49 8.59 -14.19
N GLY A 557 1.48 8.73 -15.05
CA GLY A 557 0.83 7.59 -15.69
C GLY A 557 1.81 6.77 -16.53
N ARG A 558 2.71 7.44 -17.26
CA ARG A 558 3.79 6.78 -17.99
C ARG A 558 4.77 6.06 -17.08
N PHE A 559 5.12 6.66 -15.95
CA PHE A 559 5.98 6.02 -14.94
C PHE A 559 5.33 4.73 -14.40
N TYR A 560 4.08 4.81 -13.93
CA TYR A 560 3.36 3.65 -13.40
C TYR A 560 3.18 2.54 -14.45
N CYS A 561 2.69 2.86 -15.65
CA CYS A 561 2.47 1.85 -16.69
C CYS A 561 3.78 1.23 -17.22
N PHE A 562 4.74 2.06 -17.64
CA PHE A 562 5.85 1.59 -18.49
C PHE A 562 7.13 1.27 -17.72
N LEU A 563 7.27 1.77 -16.48
CA LEU A 563 8.42 1.47 -15.63
C LEU A 563 8.05 0.55 -14.46
N LYS A 564 6.98 0.85 -13.71
CA LYS A 564 6.51 -0.02 -12.60
C LYS A 564 5.76 -1.25 -13.11
N GLY A 565 5.11 -1.15 -14.28
CA GLY A 565 4.19 -2.19 -14.76
C GLY A 565 2.84 -2.19 -14.02
N ASP A 566 2.55 -1.11 -13.28
CA ASP A 566 1.31 -0.92 -12.53
C ASP A 566 0.29 -0.22 -13.41
N TRP A 567 -0.33 -1.01 -14.27
CA TRP A 567 -1.35 -0.53 -15.21
C TRP A 567 -2.60 -0.02 -14.50
N ALA A 568 -2.94 -0.56 -13.33
CA ALA A 568 -4.12 -0.16 -12.57
C ALA A 568 -4.00 1.30 -12.10
N MET A 569 -2.85 1.69 -11.55
CA MET A 569 -2.59 3.08 -11.16
C MET A 569 -2.27 3.99 -12.35
N GLY A 570 -1.56 3.45 -13.34
CA GLY A 570 -1.08 4.26 -14.46
C GLY A 570 -2.14 4.62 -15.49
N LEU A 571 -3.03 3.70 -15.86
CA LEU A 571 -4.02 3.93 -16.92
C LEU A 571 -4.96 5.11 -16.62
N PRO A 572 -5.53 5.28 -15.41
CA PRO A 572 -6.36 6.44 -15.09
C PRO A 572 -5.63 7.78 -15.25
N LEU A 573 -4.34 7.85 -14.90
CA LEU A 573 -3.51 9.04 -15.05
C LEU A 573 -3.19 9.33 -16.53
N VAL A 574 -2.89 8.28 -17.28
CA VAL A 574 -2.63 8.36 -18.72
C VAL A 574 -3.85 8.86 -19.50
N ILE A 575 -5.06 8.45 -19.10
CA ILE A 575 -6.31 8.87 -19.73
C ILE A 575 -6.50 10.39 -19.67
N ASN A 576 -6.13 10.99 -18.54
CA ASN A 576 -6.20 12.43 -18.31
C ASN A 576 -4.93 13.17 -18.77
N GLY A 577 -3.99 12.46 -19.38
CA GLY A 577 -2.73 13.01 -19.86
C GLY A 577 -2.84 13.74 -21.19
N THR A 578 -1.73 14.36 -21.61
CA THR A 578 -1.65 15.18 -22.82
C THR A 578 -1.64 14.41 -24.15
N SER A 579 -1.42 13.10 -24.14
CA SER A 579 -1.29 12.31 -25.38
C SER A 579 -2.61 11.67 -25.78
N GLU A 580 -3.23 12.19 -26.84
CA GLU A 580 -4.53 11.69 -27.32
C GLU A 580 -4.48 10.21 -27.75
N LYS A 581 -3.43 9.81 -28.49
CA LYS A 581 -3.25 8.42 -28.93
C LYS A 581 -3.15 7.47 -27.73
N LEU A 582 -2.30 7.81 -26.77
CA LEU A 582 -2.08 6.99 -25.59
C LEU A 582 -3.32 6.96 -24.68
N SER A 583 -4.01 8.09 -24.49
CA SER A 583 -5.28 8.16 -23.76
C SER A 583 -6.34 7.26 -24.38
N ARG A 584 -6.45 7.24 -25.72
CA ARG A 584 -7.40 6.38 -26.43
C ARG A 584 -7.14 4.89 -26.19
N VAL A 585 -5.89 4.44 -26.31
CA VAL A 585 -5.53 3.05 -26.06
C VAL A 585 -5.75 2.70 -24.58
N ALA A 586 -5.39 3.59 -23.65
CA ALA A 586 -5.58 3.38 -22.22
C ALA A 586 -7.06 3.27 -21.82
N LYS A 587 -7.95 4.08 -22.41
CA LYS A 587 -9.41 3.94 -22.20
C LYS A 587 -9.91 2.57 -22.64
N ARG A 588 -9.49 2.13 -23.83
CA ARG A 588 -9.92 0.83 -24.37
C ARG A 588 -9.37 -0.35 -23.58
N ASP A 589 -8.17 -0.22 -23.02
CA ASP A 589 -7.57 -1.23 -22.12
C ASP A 589 -8.34 -1.35 -20.79
N LEU A 590 -8.84 -0.22 -20.22
CA LEU A 590 -9.64 -0.23 -19.00
C LEU A 590 -11.07 -0.73 -19.18
N GLU A 591 -11.64 -0.61 -20.38
CA GLU A 591 -12.95 -1.15 -20.70
C GLU A 591 -12.85 -2.69 -20.71
N SER A 592 -13.45 -3.35 -19.71
CA SER A 592 -13.37 -4.80 -19.50
C SER A 592 -13.48 -5.62 -20.80
N ALA A 593 -12.42 -6.34 -21.14
CA ALA A 593 -12.37 -7.28 -22.26
C ALA A 593 -12.80 -8.67 -21.77
N ASN A 594 -13.77 -9.28 -22.46
CA ASN A 594 -14.35 -10.57 -22.02
C ASN A 594 -14.32 -11.65 -23.12
N VAL A 595 -13.84 -11.33 -24.32
CA VAL A 595 -13.76 -12.25 -25.46
C VAL A 595 -12.42 -12.11 -26.18
N ALA A 596 -12.01 -13.17 -26.89
CA ALA A 596 -10.72 -13.25 -27.57
C ALA A 596 -10.48 -12.08 -28.55
N GLU A 597 -11.54 -11.63 -29.23
CA GLU A 597 -11.51 -10.52 -30.17
C GLU A 597 -11.19 -9.19 -29.49
N ASP A 598 -11.67 -8.97 -28.27
CA ASP A 598 -11.35 -7.77 -27.49
C ASP A 598 -9.88 -7.76 -27.09
N PHE A 599 -9.35 -8.90 -26.60
CA PHE A 599 -7.93 -9.03 -26.24
C PHE A 599 -7.02 -8.76 -27.44
N LEU A 600 -7.33 -9.36 -28.60
CA LEU A 600 -6.61 -9.11 -29.84
C LEU A 600 -6.65 -7.62 -30.22
N ALA A 601 -7.84 -7.01 -30.23
CA ALA A 601 -8.00 -5.61 -30.61
C ALA A 601 -7.20 -4.67 -29.69
N ILE A 602 -7.24 -4.89 -28.37
CA ILE A 602 -6.45 -4.10 -27.41
C ILE A 602 -4.95 -4.32 -27.64
N GLY A 603 -4.53 -5.58 -27.84
CA GLY A 603 -3.14 -5.92 -28.14
C GLY A 603 -2.61 -5.21 -29.40
N ASP A 604 -3.38 -5.22 -30.48
CA ASP A 604 -3.04 -4.54 -31.73
C ASP A 604 -2.98 -3.01 -31.57
N MET A 605 -3.87 -2.42 -30.76
CA MET A 605 -3.82 -0.98 -30.46
C MET A 605 -2.54 -0.58 -29.71
N TRP A 606 -2.12 -1.38 -28.72
CA TRP A 606 -0.84 -1.16 -28.04
C TRP A 606 0.36 -1.39 -28.97
N TRP A 607 0.26 -2.39 -29.84
CA TRP A 607 1.29 -2.67 -30.83
C TRP A 607 1.48 -1.52 -31.81
N GLU A 608 0.40 -1.04 -32.42
CA GLU A 608 0.41 0.09 -33.36
C GLU A 608 0.95 1.36 -32.69
N LEU A 609 0.54 1.62 -31.43
CA LEU A 609 1.10 2.73 -30.65
C LEU A 609 2.63 2.61 -30.54
N SER A 610 3.15 1.40 -30.33
CA SER A 610 4.59 1.15 -30.21
C SER A 610 5.36 1.48 -31.49
N GLU A 611 4.76 1.24 -32.67
CA GLU A 611 5.41 1.49 -33.96
C GLU A 611 5.66 2.98 -34.19
N GLY A 612 4.79 3.83 -33.63
CA GLY A 612 4.92 5.30 -33.69
C GLY A 612 5.85 5.92 -32.65
N LEU A 613 6.29 5.18 -31.62
CA LEU A 613 7.17 5.69 -30.55
C LEU A 613 8.65 5.50 -30.90
N PRO A 614 9.59 6.32 -30.43
CA PRO A 614 11.04 6.06 -30.60
C PRO A 614 11.49 4.81 -29.81
N ALA A 615 12.63 4.24 -30.18
CA ALA A 615 13.21 3.14 -29.41
C ALA A 615 13.55 3.60 -27.97
N GLY A 616 13.15 2.79 -26.98
CA GLY A 616 13.33 3.11 -25.57
C GLY A 616 12.25 2.46 -24.69
N ILE A 617 12.23 2.84 -23.42
CA ILE A 617 11.39 2.20 -22.40
C ILE A 617 9.89 2.30 -22.70
N TYR A 618 9.42 3.41 -23.28
CA TYR A 618 8.01 3.57 -23.63
C TYR A 618 7.58 2.65 -24.76
N ARG A 619 8.38 2.56 -25.84
CA ARG A 619 8.10 1.62 -26.93
C ARG A 619 8.11 0.19 -26.38
N GLN A 620 9.10 -0.16 -25.54
CA GLN A 620 9.15 -1.47 -24.92
C GLN A 620 7.91 -1.75 -24.06
N GLY A 621 7.54 -0.83 -23.17
CA GLY A 621 6.38 -0.98 -22.29
C GLY A 621 5.05 -1.09 -23.05
N THR A 622 4.89 -0.37 -24.17
CA THR A 622 3.72 -0.56 -25.05
C THR A 622 3.71 -1.95 -25.69
N ARG A 623 4.87 -2.49 -26.11
CA ARG A 623 4.97 -3.86 -26.63
C ARG A 623 4.76 -4.91 -25.56
N ASP A 624 5.21 -4.64 -24.35
CA ASP A 624 5.00 -5.53 -23.20
C ASP A 624 3.51 -5.66 -22.87
N ARG A 625 2.76 -4.55 -22.91
CA ARG A 625 1.29 -4.58 -22.75
C ARG A 625 0.58 -5.26 -23.90
N ALA A 626 1.03 -5.04 -25.14
CA ALA A 626 0.52 -5.77 -26.30
C ALA A 626 0.74 -7.29 -26.13
N GLY A 627 1.95 -7.69 -25.74
CA GLY A 627 2.31 -9.08 -25.45
C GLY A 627 1.41 -9.72 -24.41
N TYR A 628 1.15 -9.02 -23.29
CA TYR A 628 0.20 -9.47 -22.27
C TYR A 628 -1.18 -9.79 -22.88
N TRP A 629 -1.77 -8.85 -23.62
CA TRP A 629 -3.09 -9.06 -24.22
C TRP A 629 -3.10 -10.16 -25.28
N TYR A 630 -2.02 -10.30 -26.04
CA TYR A 630 -1.86 -11.41 -26.98
C TYR A 630 -1.78 -12.77 -26.28
N GLU A 631 -1.08 -12.88 -25.15
CA GLU A 631 -1.06 -14.10 -24.36
C GLU A 631 -2.45 -14.47 -23.85
N GLN A 632 -3.20 -13.49 -23.31
CA GLN A 632 -4.60 -13.68 -22.91
C GLN A 632 -5.48 -14.11 -24.09
N ALA A 633 -5.28 -13.53 -25.28
CA ALA A 633 -5.99 -13.94 -26.49
C ALA A 633 -5.70 -15.41 -26.85
N LEU A 634 -4.44 -15.85 -26.77
CA LEU A 634 -4.05 -17.23 -27.12
C LEU A 634 -4.61 -18.30 -26.18
N GLU A 635 -4.96 -17.94 -24.95
CA GLU A 635 -5.58 -18.88 -23.99
C GLU A 635 -7.00 -19.27 -24.40
N VAL A 636 -7.75 -18.33 -24.98
CA VAL A 636 -9.19 -18.52 -25.30
C VAL A 636 -9.50 -18.64 -26.79
N MET A 637 -8.58 -18.22 -27.67
CA MET A 637 -8.82 -18.15 -29.11
C MET A 637 -8.71 -19.53 -29.79
N PRO A 638 -9.71 -19.93 -30.60
CA PRO A 638 -9.64 -21.18 -31.37
C PRO A 638 -8.57 -21.10 -32.46
N GLU A 639 -8.22 -22.25 -33.05
CA GLU A 639 -7.34 -22.31 -34.22
C GLU A 639 -7.93 -21.50 -35.39
N SER A 640 -7.29 -20.40 -35.74
CA SER A 640 -7.76 -19.41 -36.71
C SER A 640 -6.59 -18.61 -37.31
N LEU A 641 -6.85 -17.82 -38.36
CA LEU A 641 -5.86 -16.89 -38.90
C LEU A 641 -5.44 -15.83 -37.87
N ASP A 642 -6.39 -15.38 -37.04
CA ASP A 642 -6.11 -14.44 -35.96
C ASP A 642 -5.17 -15.07 -34.93
N ARG A 643 -5.35 -16.36 -34.60
CA ARG A 643 -4.42 -17.07 -33.69
C ARG A 643 -3.01 -17.13 -34.27
N LEU A 644 -2.87 -17.39 -35.58
CA LEU A 644 -1.58 -17.38 -36.26
C LEU A 644 -0.93 -15.98 -36.26
N HIS A 645 -1.73 -14.91 -36.44
CA HIS A 645 -1.28 -13.52 -36.32
C HIS A 645 -0.77 -13.23 -34.91
N VAL A 646 -1.54 -13.57 -33.88
CA VAL A 646 -1.16 -13.37 -32.47
C VAL A 646 0.11 -14.15 -32.14
N GLN A 647 0.24 -15.41 -32.58
CA GLN A 647 1.46 -16.19 -32.41
C GLN A 647 2.68 -15.52 -33.08
N ALA A 648 2.51 -14.96 -34.27
CA ALA A 648 3.56 -14.24 -34.97
C ALA A 648 3.98 -12.97 -34.19
N ARG A 649 3.02 -12.22 -33.63
CA ARG A 649 3.29 -11.04 -32.79
C ARG A 649 3.99 -11.38 -31.50
N VAL A 650 3.56 -12.42 -30.79
CA VAL A 650 4.23 -12.91 -29.57
C VAL A 650 5.67 -13.31 -29.90
N LYS A 651 5.89 -14.07 -30.98
CA LYS A 651 7.24 -14.44 -31.42
C LYS A 651 8.09 -13.22 -31.77
N GLU A 652 7.52 -12.23 -32.44
CA GLU A 652 8.22 -10.99 -32.77
C GLU A 652 8.62 -10.23 -31.50
N TRP A 653 7.69 -10.03 -30.56
CA TRP A 653 7.91 -9.37 -29.27
C TRP A 653 9.02 -10.05 -28.47
N GLN A 654 8.96 -11.37 -28.38
CA GLN A 654 9.95 -12.18 -27.67
C GLN A 654 11.34 -12.15 -28.31
N SER A 655 11.45 -11.81 -29.60
CA SER A 655 12.73 -11.77 -30.32
C SER A 655 13.50 -10.44 -30.18
N GLN A 656 12.90 -9.42 -29.56
CA GLN A 656 13.46 -8.07 -29.47
C GLN A 656 14.39 -7.89 -28.26
N ASP A 657 15.39 -7.02 -28.42
CA ASP A 657 16.28 -6.68 -27.31
C ASP A 657 15.48 -5.95 -26.22
N PRO A 658 15.58 -6.37 -24.95
CA PRO A 658 14.71 -5.84 -23.90
C PRO A 658 15.11 -4.40 -23.53
N GLY A 659 14.13 -3.50 -23.59
CA GLY A 659 14.29 -2.07 -23.29
C GLY A 659 13.86 -1.62 -21.89
N SER A 660 13.41 -2.53 -21.03
CA SER A 660 12.91 -2.25 -19.66
C SER A 660 13.40 -3.31 -18.67
N PRO A 661 13.49 -3.00 -17.35
CA PRO A 661 13.87 -3.98 -16.33
C PRO A 661 13.00 -5.25 -16.37
N LEU A 662 11.68 -5.08 -16.46
CA LEU A 662 10.73 -6.20 -16.49
C LEU A 662 10.88 -7.06 -17.75
N ALA A 663 11.11 -6.46 -18.91
CA ALA A 663 11.39 -7.21 -20.14
C ALA A 663 12.71 -7.98 -20.02
N THR A 664 13.75 -7.36 -19.48
CA THR A 664 15.05 -8.00 -19.29
C THR A 664 14.95 -9.17 -18.33
N ILE A 665 14.24 -9.04 -17.21
CA ILE A 665 14.02 -10.15 -16.27
C ILE A 665 13.26 -11.29 -16.95
N ARG A 666 12.19 -11.00 -17.71
CA ARG A 666 11.46 -12.05 -18.46
C ARG A 666 12.34 -12.78 -19.47
N THR A 667 13.19 -12.04 -20.20
CA THR A 667 14.17 -12.66 -21.11
C THR A 667 15.16 -13.55 -20.36
N ILE A 668 15.71 -13.09 -19.22
CA ILE A 668 16.62 -13.89 -18.40
C ILE A 668 15.90 -15.14 -17.87
N ASN A 669 14.67 -14.99 -17.35
CA ASN A 669 13.88 -16.11 -16.84
C ASN A 669 13.67 -17.18 -17.92
N ARG A 670 13.29 -16.78 -19.14
CA ARG A 670 13.12 -17.71 -20.27
C ARG A 670 14.41 -18.46 -20.62
N GLN A 671 15.55 -17.75 -20.66
CA GLN A 671 16.86 -18.37 -20.92
C GLN A 671 17.27 -19.35 -19.82
N LEU A 672 16.92 -19.06 -18.57
CA LEU A 672 17.20 -19.91 -17.42
C LEU A 672 16.12 -20.99 -17.21
N GLY A 673 15.06 -21.06 -18.02
CA GLY A 673 13.94 -21.98 -17.82
C GLY A 673 13.17 -21.74 -16.52
N LEU A 674 13.14 -20.50 -16.03
CA LEU A 674 12.30 -20.06 -14.92
C LEU A 674 10.90 -19.69 -15.43
N ALA A 675 9.89 -19.83 -14.57
CA ALA A 675 8.59 -19.24 -14.83
C ALA A 675 8.76 -17.71 -14.97
N GLU A 676 8.16 -17.12 -16.00
CA GLU A 676 8.34 -15.69 -16.30
C GLU A 676 7.81 -14.79 -15.16
N ASN A 677 6.81 -15.28 -14.43
CA ASN A 677 6.14 -14.62 -13.31
C ASN A 677 6.31 -15.37 -11.97
N ALA A 678 7.46 -16.03 -11.76
CA ALA A 678 7.74 -16.68 -10.49
C ALA A 678 7.60 -15.68 -9.32
N ASP A 679 6.91 -16.10 -8.26
CA ASP A 679 6.77 -15.34 -7.02
C ASP A 679 7.61 -15.97 -5.90
N LEU A 680 7.85 -15.21 -4.82
CA LEU A 680 8.65 -15.69 -3.70
C LEU A 680 7.96 -16.85 -2.95
N GLU A 681 6.63 -16.96 -2.99
CA GLU A 681 5.91 -18.04 -2.33
C GLU A 681 6.15 -19.39 -3.01
N GLN A 682 6.10 -19.43 -4.34
CA GLN A 682 6.39 -20.59 -5.17
C GLN A 682 7.84 -21.06 -5.01
N VAL A 683 8.78 -20.11 -4.81
CA VAL A 683 10.18 -20.43 -4.54
C VAL A 683 10.33 -21.11 -3.18
N VAL A 684 9.62 -20.63 -2.16
CA VAL A 684 9.66 -21.18 -0.78
C VAL A 684 8.89 -22.52 -0.69
N ALA A 685 7.77 -22.68 -1.39
CA ALA A 685 6.87 -23.84 -1.27
C ALA A 685 7.43 -25.15 -1.85
N ARG A 686 8.38 -25.09 -2.80
CA ARG A 686 8.92 -26.28 -3.51
C ARG A 686 9.68 -27.30 -2.65
N LYS A 687 9.93 -27.03 -1.36
CA LYS A 687 10.80 -27.85 -0.49
C LYS A 687 10.15 -28.46 0.76
N ARG A 688 8.82 -28.43 0.93
CA ARG A 688 8.19 -29.13 2.06
C ARG A 688 8.27 -30.67 1.97
N THR A 689 8.70 -31.21 0.83
CA THR A 689 9.01 -32.64 0.68
C THR A 689 10.47 -32.95 1.02
N GLN A 690 10.64 -33.75 2.08
CA GLN A 690 11.84 -34.44 2.56
C GLN A 690 12.81 -33.64 3.46
N VAL A 691 12.40 -33.42 4.71
CA VAL A 691 13.31 -33.65 5.84
C VAL A 691 12.78 -34.89 6.56
N ASN A 692 13.32 -36.06 6.20
CA ASN A 692 13.04 -37.30 6.91
C ASN A 692 13.42 -37.12 8.39
N ALA A 693 12.45 -37.34 9.27
CA ALA A 693 12.71 -37.59 10.68
C ALA A 693 13.63 -38.81 10.80
N PRO A 694 14.74 -38.75 11.55
CA PRO A 694 15.56 -39.92 11.80
C PRO A 694 14.89 -40.85 12.83
N GLY A 695 14.44 -42.01 12.35
CA GLY A 695 14.53 -43.30 13.06
C GLY A 695 13.52 -43.60 14.16
N ASP A 696 12.41 -44.26 13.79
CA ASP A 696 11.81 -45.33 14.58
C ASP A 696 12.05 -46.65 13.84
N ASP A 697 13.27 -47.17 13.92
CA ASP A 697 13.58 -48.58 13.62
C ASP A 697 14.27 -49.15 14.86
N TYR A 698 13.46 -49.43 15.88
CA TYR A 698 13.75 -50.43 16.90
C TYR A 698 12.83 -51.64 16.66
N GLU A 699 13.46 -52.75 16.28
CA GLU A 699 13.12 -54.14 16.56
C GLU A 699 11.66 -54.60 16.36
N ASP A 700 11.43 -55.39 15.30
CA ASP A 700 10.88 -56.75 15.45
C ASP A 700 11.05 -57.54 14.13
N GLY A 701 11.80 -58.66 14.18
CA GLY A 701 11.82 -59.70 13.14
C GLY A 701 13.18 -60.07 12.56
#